data_AF-A0A3N5FZ15-F1
#
_entry.id   AF-A0A3N5FZ15-F1
#
_cell.length_a   1.000
_cell.length_b   1.000
_cell.length_c   1.000
_cell.angle_alpha   90.00
_cell.angle_beta   90.00
_cell.angle_gamma   90.00
#
_symmetry.space_group_name_H-M   'P 1'
#
loop_
_entity.id
_entity.type
_entity.pdbx_description
1 polymer ?
#
loop_
_entity_poly.entity_id
_entity_poly.type
_entity_poly.pdbx_seq_one_letter_code
_entity_poly.pdbx_strand_id
1 'polypeptide(L)'
;MLRLVPESRKRERCALDSLLGEKSMPSSSSVLVVDPDVSRRRELSRGLSGYGYEVIPAVDEAEGRRFAASLGPGIVVAPVSMAAAGGAPFLDRLGLAGPTGERHTLLLFGGSEEEGRDLPEEVLFLASERLDGGDLVRGVHLVLLGREVGLAPDARLELLVGDLSLLPMLELLRNLNRVRVSCRVLCSDGEIALDAGEVAAATAGRARGIKAFCRLSRLDAGPLWVQLRQPLPPEAREIREDFTSLVFLALEDLVHDAPDPRARVRVHLGPAFYETRLTPGRQALLAAAPGCVTVGRLLDALPATDGEILRDLLDLREMKLLTLEEPEDLVRVVTDSTSDLPPDLARAHGIHVVPVLVLFGERVYHDGIDLKPREFYELLEKGRDHPRTNPPPRTDFAALYRSLAPTKDLVSVHVSEKLSQTVVHARAAAEEGLPDFQRLRGGAERVSLRVVDGNSVSLGLGMLALFAARMARRGLEPDAIAERLEALRERLHVLFVVDTLEYLARGGRIGKARALVGNLFGIKPILGVVDGEVAAVDQVRGGRAAHPRLIELFKQRVDPERPVVVGVAHAKAPVWADRLRDLIEKSFQVSEIFIAEMGPVVATNAGPGTVGAALFQPTEEELALIAPLGEGESARAPARALTPALSQRERLQ
;
A
#
# COMPACT_ATOMS: atom_id res chain seq x y z
N MET A 1 -63.64 25.93 5.15
CA MET A 1 -62.67 26.70 4.35
C MET A 1 -61.87 27.58 5.30
N LEU A 2 -61.00 27.02 6.16
CA LEU A 2 -59.62 26.53 5.94
C LEU A 2 -58.61 27.65 5.65
N ARG A 3 -57.75 27.90 6.65
CA ARG A 3 -56.52 28.71 6.67
C ARG A 3 -55.38 27.84 7.24
N LEU A 4 -54.27 27.79 6.50
CA LEU A 4 -52.82 27.86 6.83
C LEU A 4 -52.15 27.06 7.99
N VAL A 5 -50.89 26.68 7.66
CA VAL A 5 -49.64 26.31 8.41
C VAL A 5 -49.42 24.84 8.91
N PRO A 6 -48.13 24.38 9.08
CA PRO A 6 -47.62 23.06 8.66
C PRO A 6 -47.08 22.18 9.83
N GLU A 7 -46.81 20.88 9.59
CA GLU A 7 -46.04 20.03 10.53
C GLU A 7 -44.88 19.30 9.82
N SER A 8 -43.76 20.03 9.70
CA SER A 8 -42.43 19.48 9.94
C SER A 8 -42.31 19.10 11.43
N ARG A 9 -41.82 17.88 11.75
CA ARG A 9 -41.09 17.46 13.00
C ARG A 9 -41.32 16.02 13.50
N LYS A 10 -42.12 15.17 12.83
CA LYS A 10 -42.32 13.77 13.29
C LYS A 10 -41.60 12.66 12.52
N ARG A 11 -40.99 12.93 11.36
CA ARG A 11 -40.18 11.92 10.63
C ARG A 11 -38.68 11.97 10.93
N GLU A 12 -38.17 13.08 11.47
CA GLU A 12 -36.74 13.24 11.79
C GLU A 12 -36.32 12.56 13.11
N ARG A 13 -37.25 12.19 13.99
CA ARG A 13 -36.91 11.49 15.25
C ARG A 13 -36.86 9.97 15.15
N CYS A 14 -37.40 9.37 14.10
CA CYS A 14 -37.33 7.91 13.89
C CYS A 14 -36.14 7.48 13.02
N ALA A 15 -35.52 8.41 12.28
CA ALA A 15 -34.36 8.14 11.43
C ALA A 15 -33.01 8.26 12.18
N LEU A 16 -32.99 8.86 13.37
CA LEU A 16 -31.77 9.06 14.17
C LEU A 16 -31.43 7.86 15.07
N ASP A 17 -32.41 7.06 15.48
CA ASP A 17 -32.16 5.85 16.27
C ASP A 17 -31.66 4.67 15.41
N SER A 18 -31.87 4.69 14.08
CA SER A 18 -31.30 3.70 13.15
C SER A 18 -29.85 4.00 12.73
N LEU A 19 -29.32 5.18 13.08
CA LEU A 19 -27.97 5.63 12.72
C LEU A 19 -26.92 5.40 13.82
N LEU A 20 -27.33 4.96 15.02
CA LEU A 20 -26.43 4.73 16.17
C LEU A 20 -26.43 3.28 16.68
N GLY A 21 -26.97 2.34 15.91
CA GLY A 21 -26.81 0.91 16.18
C GLY A 21 -25.51 0.39 15.57
N GLU A 22 -24.52 0.11 16.41
CA GLU A 22 -23.48 -0.87 16.11
C GLU A 22 -24.15 -2.18 15.64
N LYS A 23 -24.27 -2.39 14.33
CA LYS A 23 -24.39 -3.73 13.77
C LYS A 23 -23.03 -4.12 13.24
N SER A 24 -22.39 -4.96 14.05
CA SER A 24 -21.40 -5.94 13.62
C SER A 24 -21.77 -6.53 12.25
N MET A 25 -20.75 -6.98 11.50
CA MET A 25 -20.81 -7.84 10.30
C MET A 25 -22.24 -8.12 9.80
N PRO A 26 -22.65 -7.75 8.57
CA PRO A 26 -23.93 -8.24 8.09
C PRO A 26 -23.87 -9.78 8.11
N SER A 27 -24.52 -10.35 9.12
CA SER A 27 -24.76 -11.77 9.27
C SER A 27 -25.38 -12.21 7.96
N SER A 28 -24.82 -13.27 7.36
CA SER A 28 -25.45 -14.03 6.28
C SER A 28 -26.97 -13.94 6.42
N SER A 29 -27.65 -13.20 5.55
CA SER A 29 -29.09 -12.97 5.68
C SER A 29 -29.77 -14.32 5.85
N SER A 30 -30.47 -14.52 6.97
CA SER A 30 -31.13 -15.79 7.24
C SER A 30 -32.32 -15.95 6.30
N VAL A 31 -32.34 -17.06 5.57
CA VAL A 31 -33.36 -17.40 4.57
C VAL A 31 -34.19 -18.55 5.10
N LEU A 32 -35.48 -18.30 5.34
CA LEU A 32 -36.43 -19.36 5.69
C LEU A 32 -37.01 -19.97 4.41
N VAL A 33 -36.72 -21.24 4.14
CA VAL A 33 -37.28 -21.98 2.99
C VAL A 33 -38.43 -22.85 3.50
N VAL A 34 -39.66 -22.45 3.19
CA VAL A 34 -40.88 -23.20 3.55
C VAL A 34 -41.38 -23.92 2.31
N ASP A 35 -41.23 -25.23 2.26
CA ASP A 35 -41.63 -26.00 1.08
C ASP A 35 -41.95 -27.44 1.47
N PRO A 36 -43.14 -28.00 1.18
CA PRO A 36 -43.47 -29.39 1.50
C PRO A 36 -42.63 -30.41 0.71
N ASP A 37 -42.12 -30.05 -0.46
CA ASP A 37 -41.31 -30.94 -1.29
C ASP A 37 -39.91 -31.15 -0.70
N VAL A 38 -39.63 -32.38 -0.25
CA VAL A 38 -38.37 -32.73 0.41
C VAL A 38 -37.16 -32.56 -0.51
N SER A 39 -37.31 -32.87 -1.80
CA SER A 39 -36.22 -32.80 -2.77
C SER A 39 -35.87 -31.36 -3.07
N ARG A 40 -36.87 -30.54 -3.41
CA ARG A 40 -36.69 -29.12 -3.73
C ARG A 40 -36.23 -28.32 -2.52
N ARG A 41 -36.78 -28.58 -1.33
CA ARG A 41 -36.31 -27.95 -0.08
C ARG A 41 -34.84 -28.23 0.19
N ARG A 42 -34.40 -29.48 0.06
CA ARG A 42 -32.98 -29.86 0.25
C ARG A 42 -32.07 -29.19 -0.77
N GLU A 43 -32.52 -29.07 -2.01
CA GLU A 43 -31.77 -28.44 -3.09
C GLU A 43 -31.63 -26.93 -2.88
N LEU A 44 -32.72 -26.24 -2.54
CA LEU A 44 -32.72 -24.83 -2.14
C LEU A 44 -31.81 -24.58 -0.94
N SER A 45 -31.93 -25.38 0.12
CA SER A 45 -31.08 -25.24 1.31
C SER A 45 -29.60 -25.45 0.99
N ARG A 46 -29.26 -26.53 0.27
CA ARG A 46 -27.86 -26.81 -0.07
C ARG A 46 -27.29 -25.74 -1.00
N GLY A 47 -28.06 -25.34 -2.01
CA GLY A 47 -27.66 -24.38 -3.02
C GLY A 47 -27.42 -22.99 -2.42
N LEU A 48 -28.38 -22.46 -1.65
CA LEU A 48 -28.26 -21.15 -1.00
C LEU A 48 -27.18 -21.15 0.09
N SER A 49 -27.03 -22.22 0.88
CA SER A 49 -25.89 -22.32 1.80
C SER A 49 -24.55 -22.37 1.07
N GLY A 50 -24.51 -22.90 -0.16
CA GLY A 50 -23.33 -22.84 -1.03
C GLY A 50 -22.93 -21.41 -1.42
N TYR A 51 -23.90 -20.47 -1.45
CA TYR A 51 -23.65 -19.04 -1.64
C TYR A 51 -23.42 -18.27 -0.32
N GLY A 52 -23.37 -18.97 0.82
CA GLY A 52 -23.10 -18.37 2.13
C GLY A 52 -24.32 -17.89 2.91
N TYR A 53 -25.55 -18.21 2.46
CA TYR A 53 -26.76 -17.90 3.25
C TYR A 53 -26.97 -18.89 4.39
N GLU A 54 -27.44 -18.38 5.53
CA GLU A 54 -27.93 -19.22 6.62
C GLU A 54 -29.37 -19.67 6.29
N VAL A 55 -29.53 -20.93 5.90
CA VAL A 55 -30.83 -21.43 5.44
C VAL A 55 -31.53 -22.23 6.53
N ILE A 56 -32.78 -21.86 6.82
CA ILE A 56 -33.66 -22.53 7.76
C ILE A 56 -34.73 -23.27 6.95
N PRO A 57 -34.69 -24.62 6.85
CA PRO A 57 -35.72 -25.37 6.14
C PRO A 57 -36.94 -25.62 7.04
N ALA A 58 -38.14 -25.38 6.51
CA ALA A 58 -39.41 -25.74 7.13
C ALA A 58 -40.23 -26.64 6.20
N VAL A 59 -40.85 -27.68 6.76
CA VAL A 59 -41.62 -28.68 6.02
C VAL A 59 -43.02 -28.16 5.68
N ASP A 60 -43.61 -27.35 6.55
CA ASP A 60 -44.96 -26.85 6.39
C ASP A 60 -45.14 -25.43 6.97
N GLU A 61 -46.33 -24.87 6.81
CA GLU A 61 -46.69 -23.54 7.28
C GLU A 61 -46.61 -23.40 8.81
N ALA A 62 -46.92 -24.48 9.56
CA ALA A 62 -46.91 -24.44 11.03
C ALA A 62 -45.47 -24.39 11.58
N GLU A 63 -44.57 -25.17 10.98
CA GLU A 63 -43.14 -25.14 11.27
C GLU A 63 -42.51 -23.82 10.77
N GLY A 64 -42.86 -23.38 9.57
CA GLY A 64 -42.42 -22.10 9.02
C GLY A 64 -42.79 -20.92 9.92
N ARG A 65 -44.03 -20.88 10.42
CA ARG A 65 -44.49 -19.86 11.37
C ARG A 65 -43.71 -19.89 12.69
N ARG A 66 -43.42 -21.07 13.23
CA ARG A 66 -42.62 -21.20 14.45
C ARG A 66 -41.23 -20.63 14.25
N PHE A 67 -40.55 -21.01 13.17
CA PHE A 67 -39.20 -20.51 12.86
C PHE A 67 -39.20 -19.03 12.53
N ALA A 68 -40.18 -18.55 11.79
CA ALA A 68 -40.32 -17.14 11.49
C ALA A 68 -40.46 -16.29 12.76
N ALA A 69 -41.29 -16.73 13.70
CA ALA A 69 -41.52 -16.05 14.97
C ALA A 69 -40.33 -16.15 15.95
N SER A 70 -39.56 -17.26 15.93
CA SER A 70 -38.44 -17.46 16.85
C SER A 70 -37.10 -16.92 16.34
N LEU A 71 -36.88 -16.95 15.02
CA LEU A 71 -35.57 -16.64 14.41
C LEU A 71 -35.57 -15.31 13.66
N GLY A 72 -36.74 -14.73 13.35
CA GLY A 72 -36.86 -13.46 12.66
C GLY A 72 -36.12 -13.41 11.32
N PRO A 73 -36.38 -14.35 10.38
CA PRO A 73 -35.65 -14.41 9.12
C PRO A 73 -35.89 -13.15 8.28
N GLY A 74 -34.84 -12.62 7.67
CA GLY A 74 -34.94 -11.43 6.82
C GLY A 74 -35.71 -11.71 5.52
N ILE A 75 -35.68 -12.96 5.05
CA ILE A 75 -36.28 -13.39 3.78
C ILE A 75 -36.96 -14.74 3.93
N VAL A 76 -38.16 -14.88 3.36
CA VAL A 76 -38.93 -16.12 3.32
C VAL A 76 -39.13 -16.55 1.88
N VAL A 77 -38.79 -17.79 1.56
CA VAL A 77 -38.92 -18.41 0.24
C VAL A 77 -39.95 -19.54 0.35
N ALA A 78 -41.02 -19.49 -0.46
CA ALA A 78 -42.07 -20.51 -0.42
C ALA A 78 -42.74 -20.73 -1.79
N PRO A 79 -43.33 -21.91 -2.07
CA PRO A 79 -44.10 -22.10 -3.28
C PRO A 79 -45.42 -21.32 -3.20
N VAL A 80 -45.87 -20.75 -4.32
CA VAL A 80 -47.11 -19.96 -4.42
C VAL A 80 -48.36 -20.77 -4.05
N SER A 81 -48.33 -22.08 -4.22
CA SER A 81 -49.40 -23.00 -3.80
C SER A 81 -49.69 -22.93 -2.29
N MET A 82 -48.69 -22.61 -1.47
CA MET A 82 -48.89 -22.38 -0.03
C MET A 82 -49.53 -21.03 0.26
N ALA A 83 -49.30 -20.03 -0.60
CA ALA A 83 -49.89 -18.71 -0.47
C ALA A 83 -51.38 -18.67 -0.83
N ALA A 84 -51.80 -19.49 -1.80
CA ALA A 84 -53.19 -19.58 -2.26
C ALA A 84 -54.12 -20.38 -1.32
N ALA A 85 -53.56 -21.21 -0.44
CA ALA A 85 -54.33 -22.07 0.46
C ALA A 85 -54.90 -21.30 1.67
N GLY A 86 -56.09 -20.70 1.58
CA GLY A 86 -56.90 -20.40 2.78
C GLY A 86 -57.27 -18.94 3.10
N GLY A 87 -57.55 -18.09 2.12
CA GLY A 87 -58.36 -16.87 2.28
C GLY A 87 -57.79 -15.68 3.07
N ALA A 88 -56.72 -15.87 3.86
CA ALA A 88 -55.91 -14.79 4.45
C ALA A 88 -54.55 -14.69 3.73
N PRO A 89 -53.97 -13.48 3.56
CA PRO A 89 -52.63 -13.31 3.01
C PRO A 89 -51.63 -14.21 3.74
N PHE A 90 -50.84 -14.99 3.00
CA PHE A 90 -49.85 -15.94 3.54
C PHE A 90 -48.93 -15.34 4.63
N LEU A 91 -48.61 -14.04 4.50
CA LEU A 91 -47.84 -13.25 5.47
C LEU A 91 -48.53 -13.13 6.84
N ASP A 92 -49.85 -12.92 6.86
CA ASP A 92 -50.64 -12.83 8.10
C ASP A 92 -50.66 -14.19 8.81
N ARG A 93 -50.67 -15.28 8.02
CA ARG A 93 -50.67 -16.65 8.54
C ARG A 93 -49.30 -17.07 9.10
N LEU A 94 -48.20 -16.61 8.51
CA LEU A 94 -46.84 -16.78 9.04
C LEU A 94 -46.53 -15.87 10.23
N GLY A 95 -47.42 -14.94 10.59
CA GLY A 95 -47.26 -14.06 11.75
C GLY A 95 -46.14 -13.03 11.62
N LEU A 96 -45.80 -12.66 10.38
CA LEU A 96 -44.68 -11.77 10.05
C LEU A 96 -45.01 -10.28 10.17
N ALA A 97 -46.24 -9.92 10.58
CA ALA A 97 -46.56 -8.59 11.05
C ALA A 97 -46.15 -8.44 12.53
N GLY A 98 -44.84 -8.36 12.78
CA GLY A 98 -44.31 -8.15 14.13
C GLY A 98 -44.64 -6.73 14.67
N PRO A 99 -44.77 -6.56 16.00
CA PRO A 99 -45.06 -5.26 16.66
C PRO A 99 -43.96 -4.19 16.49
N THR A 100 -42.84 -4.52 15.84
CA THR A 100 -41.64 -3.67 15.65
C THR A 100 -41.52 -3.03 14.26
N GLY A 101 -42.40 -3.36 13.31
CA GLY A 101 -42.43 -2.69 11.99
C GLY A 101 -41.32 -3.08 11.00
N GLU A 102 -40.51 -4.10 11.28
CA GLU A 102 -39.54 -4.63 10.31
C GLU A 102 -40.28 -5.45 9.22
N ARG A 103 -40.11 -5.04 7.95
CA ARG A 103 -40.76 -5.70 6.80
C ARG A 103 -39.93 -6.89 6.33
N HIS A 104 -40.45 -8.10 6.52
CA HIS A 104 -39.92 -9.32 5.92
C HIS A 104 -40.13 -9.32 4.41
N THR A 105 -39.17 -9.82 3.64
CA THR A 105 -39.35 -9.97 2.19
C THR A 105 -39.78 -11.39 1.87
N LEU A 106 -40.91 -11.50 1.16
CA LEU A 106 -41.45 -12.77 0.71
C LEU A 106 -41.10 -12.97 -0.76
N LEU A 107 -40.47 -14.11 -1.06
CA LEU A 107 -40.23 -14.59 -2.41
C LEU A 107 -41.05 -15.85 -2.63
N LEU A 108 -42.07 -15.74 -3.48
CA LEU A 108 -42.87 -16.87 -3.89
C LEU A 108 -42.35 -17.43 -5.22
N PHE A 109 -42.39 -18.74 -5.38
CA PHE A 109 -42.11 -19.38 -6.67
C PHE A 109 -43.28 -20.25 -7.12
N GLY A 110 -43.61 -20.22 -8.41
CA GLY A 110 -44.81 -20.86 -8.96
C GLY A 110 -44.59 -21.48 -10.32
N GLY A 111 -45.63 -22.11 -10.87
CA GLY A 111 -45.60 -22.65 -12.22
C GLY A 111 -45.50 -21.52 -13.24
N SER A 112 -46.56 -20.73 -13.40
CA SER A 112 -46.64 -19.72 -14.44
C SER A 112 -46.54 -18.29 -13.90
N GLU A 113 -46.22 -17.32 -14.78
CA GLU A 113 -46.35 -15.89 -14.46
C GLU A 113 -47.79 -15.50 -14.09
N GLU A 114 -48.80 -16.26 -14.55
CA GLU A 114 -50.21 -15.99 -14.24
C GLU A 114 -50.52 -16.19 -12.74
N GLU A 115 -49.85 -17.14 -12.08
CA GLU A 115 -49.98 -17.36 -10.64
C GLU A 115 -49.44 -16.18 -9.80
N GLY A 116 -48.57 -15.36 -10.39
CA GLY A 116 -47.97 -14.20 -9.74
C GLY A 116 -48.73 -12.89 -9.93
N ARG A 117 -49.67 -12.81 -10.90
CA ARG A 117 -50.33 -11.54 -11.29
C ARG A 117 -51.19 -10.90 -10.20
N ASP A 118 -51.77 -11.72 -9.33
CA ASP A 118 -52.67 -11.29 -8.25
C ASP A 118 -51.94 -11.12 -6.89
N LEU A 119 -50.60 -11.17 -6.87
CA LEU A 119 -49.82 -10.99 -5.66
C LEU A 119 -49.63 -9.50 -5.33
N PRO A 120 -49.53 -9.12 -4.04
CA PRO A 120 -49.21 -7.75 -3.63
C PRO A 120 -47.85 -7.30 -4.18
N GLU A 121 -47.69 -6.00 -4.48
CA GLU A 121 -46.42 -5.42 -4.98
C GLU A 121 -45.23 -5.67 -4.02
N GLU A 122 -45.49 -5.92 -2.74
CA GLU A 122 -44.47 -6.19 -1.72
C GLU A 122 -43.93 -7.64 -1.76
N VAL A 123 -44.50 -8.50 -2.61
CA VAL A 123 -44.13 -9.92 -2.77
C VAL A 123 -43.35 -10.11 -4.08
N LEU A 124 -42.15 -10.68 -3.96
CA LEU A 124 -41.34 -11.06 -5.12
C LEU A 124 -41.87 -12.41 -5.65
N PHE A 125 -42.06 -12.54 -6.96
CA PHE A 125 -42.53 -13.76 -7.58
C PHE A 125 -41.54 -14.31 -8.61
N LEU A 126 -41.33 -15.62 -8.57
CA LEU A 126 -40.41 -16.35 -9.42
C LEU A 126 -41.20 -17.42 -10.21
N ALA A 127 -41.46 -17.17 -11.49
CA ALA A 127 -42.06 -18.18 -12.36
C ALA A 127 -41.02 -19.29 -12.64
N SER A 128 -41.40 -20.54 -12.40
CA SER A 128 -40.51 -21.72 -12.46
C SER A 128 -40.92 -22.77 -13.49
N GLU A 129 -41.98 -22.54 -14.27
CA GLU A 129 -42.32 -23.39 -15.42
C GLU A 129 -41.11 -23.47 -16.35
N ARG A 130 -40.44 -24.62 -16.32
CA ARG A 130 -39.24 -25.03 -17.08
C ARG A 130 -37.88 -24.88 -16.38
N LEU A 131 -37.83 -24.43 -15.13
CA LEU A 131 -36.57 -24.32 -14.37
C LEU A 131 -36.25 -25.65 -13.66
N ASP A 132 -35.02 -26.14 -13.80
CA ASP A 132 -34.53 -27.23 -12.95
C ASP A 132 -34.26 -26.73 -11.51
N GLY A 133 -33.98 -27.63 -10.58
CA GLY A 133 -33.76 -27.21 -9.20
C GLY A 133 -32.52 -26.31 -9.01
N GLY A 134 -31.54 -26.39 -9.92
CA GLY A 134 -30.38 -25.50 -9.94
C GLY A 134 -30.72 -24.11 -10.45
N ASP A 135 -31.58 -24.01 -11.48
CA ASP A 135 -32.15 -22.76 -11.97
C ASP A 135 -32.94 -22.04 -10.87
N LEU A 136 -33.75 -22.78 -10.11
CA LEU A 136 -34.52 -22.22 -9.01
C LEU A 136 -33.61 -21.60 -7.93
N VAL A 137 -32.56 -22.32 -7.53
CA VAL A 137 -31.55 -21.82 -6.59
C VAL A 137 -30.91 -20.53 -7.13
N ARG A 138 -30.51 -20.52 -8.40
CA ARG A 138 -29.89 -19.35 -9.05
C ARG A 138 -30.85 -18.16 -9.06
N GLY A 139 -32.10 -18.37 -9.46
CA GLY A 139 -33.13 -17.34 -9.50
C GLY A 139 -33.36 -16.73 -8.13
N VAL A 140 -33.52 -17.56 -7.09
CA VAL A 140 -33.64 -17.07 -5.71
C VAL A 140 -32.41 -16.26 -5.32
N HIS A 141 -31.20 -16.78 -5.49
CA HIS A 141 -29.96 -16.06 -5.16
C HIS A 141 -29.86 -14.69 -5.87
N LEU A 142 -30.20 -14.63 -7.16
CA LEU A 142 -30.15 -13.38 -7.93
C LEU A 142 -31.07 -12.31 -7.33
N VAL A 143 -32.28 -12.69 -6.90
CA VAL A 143 -33.20 -11.77 -6.24
C VAL A 143 -32.65 -11.27 -4.90
N LEU A 144 -32.04 -12.15 -4.10
CA LEU A 144 -31.42 -11.76 -2.83
C LEU A 144 -30.26 -10.78 -3.05
N LEU A 145 -29.38 -11.12 -4.00
CA LEU A 145 -28.23 -10.30 -4.35
C LEU A 145 -28.66 -8.93 -4.88
N GLY A 146 -29.64 -8.89 -5.78
CA GLY A 146 -30.18 -7.64 -6.34
C GLY A 146 -30.60 -6.67 -5.24
N ARG A 147 -31.28 -7.18 -4.21
CA ARG A 147 -31.65 -6.38 -3.04
C ARG A 147 -30.44 -5.85 -2.26
N GLU A 148 -29.41 -6.67 -2.07
CA GLU A 148 -28.20 -6.28 -1.32
C GLU A 148 -27.37 -5.20 -2.05
N VAL A 149 -27.40 -5.19 -3.38
CA VAL A 149 -26.62 -4.25 -4.21
C VAL A 149 -27.44 -3.10 -4.78
N GLY A 150 -28.76 -3.11 -4.60
CA GLY A 150 -29.67 -2.05 -5.06
C GLY A 150 -30.11 -2.16 -6.53
N LEU A 151 -30.14 -3.36 -7.10
CA LEU A 151 -30.53 -3.62 -8.48
C LEU A 151 -31.74 -4.55 -8.56
N ALA A 152 -32.54 -4.40 -9.61
CA ALA A 152 -33.68 -5.28 -9.88
C ALA A 152 -33.28 -6.44 -10.80
N PRO A 153 -33.79 -7.66 -10.60
CA PRO A 153 -33.60 -8.74 -11.56
C PRO A 153 -34.37 -8.49 -12.87
N ASP A 154 -33.89 -9.04 -13.98
CA ASP A 154 -34.63 -9.05 -15.23
C ASP A 154 -35.78 -10.07 -15.22
N ALA A 155 -36.70 -9.96 -16.19
CA ALA A 155 -37.87 -10.83 -16.28
C ALA A 155 -37.53 -12.32 -16.40
N ARG A 156 -36.34 -12.68 -16.90
CA ARG A 156 -35.88 -14.06 -17.04
C ARG A 156 -35.00 -14.54 -15.89
N LEU A 157 -34.71 -13.67 -14.92
CA LEU A 157 -33.91 -13.97 -13.72
C LEU A 157 -32.51 -14.48 -14.08
N GLU A 158 -31.94 -13.96 -15.16
CA GLU A 158 -30.60 -14.27 -15.65
C GLU A 158 -29.58 -13.22 -15.21
N LEU A 159 -30.03 -12.00 -14.96
CA LEU A 159 -29.17 -10.84 -14.69
C LEU A 159 -29.88 -9.77 -13.86
N LEU A 160 -29.09 -8.91 -13.22
CA LEU A 160 -29.60 -7.69 -12.58
C LEU A 160 -29.51 -6.53 -13.57
N VAL A 161 -30.51 -5.66 -13.56
CA VAL A 161 -30.62 -4.49 -14.43
C VAL A 161 -30.54 -3.23 -13.58
N GLY A 162 -29.80 -2.23 -14.06
CA GLY A 162 -29.69 -0.92 -13.43
C GLY A 162 -29.44 0.20 -14.43
N ASP A 163 -29.25 1.39 -13.89
CA ASP A 163 -28.85 2.59 -14.63
C ASP A 163 -27.77 3.34 -13.86
N LEU A 164 -26.68 3.70 -14.54
CA LEU A 164 -25.52 4.38 -13.96
C LEU A 164 -25.84 5.79 -13.47
N SER A 165 -26.93 6.40 -13.95
CA SER A 165 -27.40 7.70 -13.45
C SER A 165 -28.04 7.63 -12.06
N LEU A 166 -28.50 6.43 -11.66
CA LEU A 166 -29.11 6.19 -10.35
C LEU A 166 -28.13 5.49 -9.40
N LEU A 167 -27.24 4.66 -9.93
CA LEU A 167 -26.22 3.97 -9.17
C LEU A 167 -24.88 4.03 -9.93
N PRO A 168 -24.02 5.03 -9.64
CA PRO A 168 -22.76 5.23 -10.33
C PRO A 168 -21.85 4.01 -10.31
N MET A 169 -21.01 3.87 -11.34
CA MET A 169 -20.17 2.67 -11.54
C MET A 169 -19.33 2.30 -10.31
N LEU A 170 -18.64 3.28 -9.71
CA LEU A 170 -17.79 3.03 -8.54
C LEU A 170 -18.59 2.60 -7.31
N GLU A 171 -19.81 3.14 -7.13
CA GLU A 171 -20.69 2.75 -6.04
C GLU A 171 -21.23 1.34 -6.22
N LEU A 172 -21.65 0.98 -7.43
CA LEU A 172 -22.04 -0.39 -7.78
C LEU A 172 -20.92 -1.38 -7.49
N LEU A 173 -19.70 -1.11 -7.96
CA LEU A 173 -18.55 -1.99 -7.76
C LEU A 173 -18.19 -2.14 -6.28
N ARG A 174 -18.33 -1.07 -5.48
CA ARG A 174 -18.16 -1.13 -4.03
C ARG A 174 -19.20 -2.05 -3.37
N ASN A 175 -20.46 -1.96 -3.79
CA ASN A 175 -21.52 -2.83 -3.28
C ASN A 175 -21.25 -4.30 -3.64
N LEU A 176 -20.82 -4.58 -4.87
CA LEU A 176 -20.44 -5.91 -5.35
C LEU A 176 -19.19 -6.47 -4.63
N ASN A 177 -18.22 -5.61 -4.31
CA ASN A 177 -17.04 -5.97 -3.53
C ASN A 177 -17.43 -6.40 -2.11
N ARG A 178 -18.34 -5.66 -1.45
CA ARG A 178 -18.82 -5.95 -0.10
C ARG A 178 -19.48 -7.32 0.02
N VAL A 179 -20.29 -7.70 -0.98
CA VAL A 179 -20.99 -9.00 -1.01
C VAL A 179 -20.13 -10.14 -1.59
N ARG A 180 -18.89 -9.85 -2.02
CA ARG A 180 -17.90 -10.81 -2.53
C ARG A 180 -18.40 -11.72 -3.66
N VAL A 181 -19.12 -11.15 -4.62
CA VAL A 181 -19.71 -11.91 -5.73
C VAL A 181 -18.82 -11.92 -6.98
N SER A 182 -18.75 -13.07 -7.67
CA SER A 182 -18.12 -13.18 -8.99
C SER A 182 -19.16 -12.89 -10.08
N CYS A 183 -18.94 -11.84 -10.88
CA CYS A 183 -19.90 -11.37 -11.87
C CYS A 183 -19.24 -10.58 -13.00
N ARG A 184 -20.02 -10.24 -14.04
CA ARG A 184 -19.67 -9.27 -15.07
C ARG A 184 -20.66 -8.12 -15.03
N VAL A 185 -20.16 -6.90 -14.94
CA VAL A 185 -20.91 -5.67 -15.12
C VAL A 185 -20.77 -5.28 -16.59
N LEU A 186 -21.88 -5.30 -17.31
CA LEU A 186 -22.00 -4.95 -18.72
C LEU A 186 -22.58 -3.54 -18.84
N CYS A 187 -22.01 -2.71 -19.70
CA CYS A 187 -22.49 -1.37 -20.00
C CYS A 187 -22.33 -1.08 -21.50
N SER A 188 -22.86 0.06 -21.97
CA SER A 188 -22.85 0.43 -23.40
C SER A 188 -21.46 0.38 -24.04
N ASP A 189 -20.44 0.79 -23.31
CA ASP A 189 -19.09 1.00 -23.83
C ASP A 189 -18.09 -0.10 -23.45
N GLY A 190 -18.56 -1.16 -22.77
CA GLY A 190 -17.71 -2.27 -22.37
C GLY A 190 -18.22 -3.06 -21.18
N GLU A 191 -17.27 -3.66 -20.46
CA GLU A 191 -17.56 -4.52 -19.33
C GLU A 191 -16.43 -4.60 -18.31
N ILE A 192 -16.81 -4.90 -17.06
CA ILE A 192 -15.91 -5.14 -15.94
C ILE A 192 -16.22 -6.53 -15.39
N ALA A 193 -15.21 -7.37 -15.26
CA ALA A 193 -15.32 -8.68 -14.65
C ALA A 193 -14.80 -8.64 -13.21
N LEU A 194 -15.61 -9.17 -12.29
CA LEU A 194 -15.30 -9.28 -10.88
C LEU A 194 -15.18 -10.75 -10.49
N ASP A 195 -14.24 -11.03 -9.60
CA ASP A 195 -14.01 -12.33 -9.00
C ASP A 195 -13.96 -12.21 -7.47
N ALA A 196 -14.90 -12.85 -6.78
CA ALA A 196 -15.10 -12.71 -5.34
C ALA A 196 -15.20 -11.24 -4.88
N GLY A 197 -15.79 -10.38 -5.71
CA GLY A 197 -15.91 -8.94 -5.48
C GLY A 197 -14.70 -8.10 -5.89
N GLU A 198 -13.56 -8.69 -6.28
CA GLU A 198 -12.39 -7.97 -6.78
C GLU A 198 -12.47 -7.76 -8.29
N VAL A 199 -12.01 -6.61 -8.79
CA VAL A 199 -11.97 -6.35 -10.23
C VAL A 199 -10.83 -7.15 -10.87
N ALA A 200 -11.18 -8.14 -11.68
CA ALA A 200 -10.24 -9.07 -12.29
C ALA A 200 -9.84 -8.69 -13.73
N ALA A 201 -10.76 -8.08 -14.48
CA ALA A 201 -10.52 -7.62 -15.84
C ALA A 201 -11.51 -6.52 -16.25
N ALA A 202 -11.15 -5.71 -17.25
CA ALA A 202 -12.04 -4.72 -17.82
C ALA A 202 -11.76 -4.54 -19.31
N THR A 203 -12.80 -4.29 -20.11
CA THR A 203 -12.67 -4.00 -21.54
C THR A 203 -13.56 -2.84 -21.95
N ALA A 204 -13.03 -1.87 -22.70
CA ALA A 204 -13.75 -0.68 -23.12
C ALA A 204 -13.37 -0.31 -24.56
N GLY A 205 -14.22 -0.70 -25.52
CA GLY A 205 -13.88 -0.69 -26.94
C GLY A 205 -12.60 -1.49 -27.24
N ARG A 206 -11.51 -0.80 -27.62
CA ARG A 206 -10.19 -1.42 -27.87
C ARG A 206 -9.26 -1.45 -26.65
N ALA A 207 -9.62 -0.77 -25.56
CA ALA A 207 -8.82 -0.78 -24.34
C ALA A 207 -9.11 -2.02 -23.49
N ARG A 208 -8.11 -2.48 -22.73
CA ARG A 208 -8.18 -3.59 -21.77
C ARG A 208 -7.47 -3.25 -20.46
N GLY A 209 -7.67 -4.08 -19.44
CA GLY A 209 -7.09 -3.90 -18.10
C GLY A 209 -7.43 -2.55 -17.46
N ILE A 210 -6.50 -2.01 -16.66
CA ILE A 210 -6.67 -0.75 -15.90
C ILE A 210 -7.18 0.39 -16.78
N LYS A 211 -6.65 0.54 -18.00
CA LYS A 211 -7.06 1.61 -18.93
C LYS A 211 -8.52 1.49 -19.36
N ALA A 212 -9.03 0.27 -19.50
CA ALA A 212 -10.45 0.06 -19.77
C ALA A 212 -11.29 0.36 -18.53
N PHE A 213 -10.84 -0.10 -17.36
CA PHE A 213 -11.49 0.19 -16.09
C PHE A 213 -11.66 1.70 -15.90
N CYS A 214 -10.60 2.49 -16.01
CA CYS A 214 -10.67 3.95 -15.84
C CYS A 214 -11.68 4.60 -16.79
N ARG A 215 -11.78 4.13 -18.05
CA ARG A 215 -12.76 4.63 -19.03
C ARG A 215 -14.20 4.33 -18.63
N LEU A 216 -14.48 3.11 -18.20
CA LEU A 216 -15.83 2.70 -17.80
C LEU A 216 -16.26 3.38 -16.51
N SER A 217 -15.32 3.65 -15.60
CA SER A 217 -15.59 4.41 -14.38
C SER A 217 -15.96 5.88 -14.63
N ARG A 218 -15.80 6.40 -15.87
CA ARG A 218 -16.24 7.76 -16.25
C ARG A 218 -17.68 7.82 -16.73
N LEU A 219 -18.33 6.67 -16.94
CA LEU A 219 -19.72 6.64 -17.37
C LEU A 219 -20.61 7.13 -16.23
N ASP A 220 -21.32 8.22 -16.46
CA ASP A 220 -22.19 8.90 -15.50
C ASP A 220 -23.68 8.66 -15.77
N ALA A 221 -24.02 8.00 -16.88
CA ALA A 221 -25.38 7.64 -17.24
C ALA A 221 -25.40 6.43 -18.18
N GLY A 222 -26.54 5.74 -18.20
CA GLY A 222 -26.83 4.68 -19.16
C GLY A 222 -27.13 3.33 -18.51
N PRO A 223 -27.73 2.41 -19.27
CA PRO A 223 -28.13 1.12 -18.75
C PRO A 223 -26.91 0.26 -18.41
N LEU A 224 -27.04 -0.50 -17.32
CA LEU A 224 -26.07 -1.51 -16.91
C LEU A 224 -26.77 -2.85 -16.65
N TRP A 225 -26.02 -3.92 -16.81
CA TRP A 225 -26.47 -5.27 -16.51
C TRP A 225 -25.40 -6.03 -15.72
N VAL A 226 -25.78 -6.66 -14.61
CA VAL A 226 -24.87 -7.51 -13.83
C VAL A 226 -25.21 -8.97 -14.05
N GLN A 227 -24.28 -9.72 -14.61
CA GLN A 227 -24.41 -11.14 -14.91
C GLN A 227 -23.51 -11.96 -13.99
N LEU A 228 -24.09 -12.89 -13.23
CA LEU A 228 -23.32 -13.81 -12.37
C LEU A 228 -22.42 -14.74 -13.19
N ARG A 229 -21.22 -15.03 -12.68
CA ARG A 229 -20.22 -15.89 -13.34
C ARG A 229 -19.47 -16.74 -12.32
N GLN A 230 -18.85 -17.81 -12.80
CA GLN A 230 -17.87 -18.56 -12.01
C GLN A 230 -16.59 -17.73 -11.80
N PRO A 231 -15.82 -17.99 -10.73
CA PRO A 231 -14.52 -17.39 -10.51
C PRO A 231 -13.60 -17.49 -11.73
N LEU A 232 -12.92 -16.40 -12.03
CA LEU A 232 -11.94 -16.36 -13.11
C LEU A 232 -10.68 -17.13 -12.69
N PRO A 233 -10.09 -17.96 -13.56
CA PRO A 233 -8.83 -18.60 -13.25
C PRO A 233 -7.72 -17.54 -13.13
N PRO A 234 -6.71 -17.73 -12.26
CA PRO A 234 -5.67 -16.72 -11.99
C PRO A 234 -4.95 -16.20 -13.23
N GLU A 235 -4.74 -17.06 -14.23
CA GLU A 235 -4.12 -16.72 -15.52
C GLU A 235 -4.97 -15.79 -16.41
N ALA A 236 -6.26 -15.69 -16.16
CA ALA A 236 -7.18 -14.83 -16.90
C ALA A 236 -7.37 -13.45 -16.23
N ARG A 237 -6.78 -13.21 -15.04
CA ARG A 237 -6.80 -11.90 -14.38
C ARG A 237 -5.88 -10.92 -15.10
N GLU A 238 -6.44 -9.84 -15.62
CA GLU A 238 -5.72 -8.74 -16.28
C GLU A 238 -5.36 -7.61 -15.31
N ILE A 239 -6.12 -7.49 -14.21
CA ILE A 239 -5.97 -6.46 -13.18
C ILE A 239 -5.62 -7.14 -11.85
N ARG A 240 -4.63 -6.61 -11.13
CA ARG A 240 -4.12 -7.16 -9.86
C ARG A 240 -4.18 -6.19 -8.69
N GLU A 241 -4.44 -4.93 -9.00
CA GLU A 241 -4.62 -3.85 -8.05
C GLU A 241 -5.87 -4.09 -7.21
N ASP A 242 -5.78 -3.79 -5.92
CA ASP A 242 -6.95 -3.80 -5.05
C ASP A 242 -7.97 -2.71 -5.47
N PHE A 243 -9.20 -2.82 -4.98
CA PHE A 243 -10.28 -1.90 -5.36
C PHE A 243 -9.94 -0.43 -5.05
N THR A 244 -9.26 -0.15 -3.93
CA THR A 244 -8.88 1.22 -3.55
C THR A 244 -7.86 1.80 -4.52
N SER A 245 -6.84 1.03 -4.88
CA SER A 245 -5.83 1.40 -5.88
C SER A 245 -6.46 1.67 -7.25
N LEU A 246 -7.45 0.86 -7.65
CA LEU A 246 -8.16 1.05 -8.92
C LEU A 246 -9.05 2.29 -8.93
N VAL A 247 -9.83 2.51 -7.87
CA VAL A 247 -10.62 3.74 -7.71
C VAL A 247 -9.72 4.95 -7.86
N PHE A 248 -8.53 4.94 -7.25
CA PHE A 248 -7.57 6.03 -7.38
C PHE A 248 -7.07 6.23 -8.82
N LEU A 249 -6.67 5.16 -9.52
CA LEU A 249 -6.26 5.23 -10.92
C LEU A 249 -7.37 5.74 -11.85
N ALA A 250 -8.62 5.37 -11.59
CA ALA A 250 -9.77 5.90 -12.31
C ALA A 250 -9.99 7.39 -12.02
N LEU A 251 -9.75 7.80 -10.77
CA LEU A 251 -9.90 9.18 -10.32
C LEU A 251 -8.77 10.11 -10.81
N GLU A 252 -7.51 9.68 -10.81
CA GLU A 252 -6.38 10.38 -11.46
C GLU A 252 -6.63 10.61 -12.95
N ASP A 253 -7.21 9.62 -13.60
CA ASP A 253 -7.55 9.68 -15.02
C ASP A 253 -8.76 10.60 -15.29
N LEU A 254 -9.64 10.80 -14.31
CA LEU A 254 -10.79 11.73 -14.33
C LEU A 254 -10.41 13.16 -13.95
N VAL A 255 -9.42 13.33 -13.08
CA VAL A 255 -9.00 14.61 -12.48
C VAL A 255 -7.48 14.70 -12.56
N HIS A 256 -6.97 15.57 -13.44
CA HIS A 256 -5.54 15.70 -13.80
C HIS A 256 -4.59 16.06 -12.62
N ASP A 257 -5.11 16.21 -11.41
CA ASP A 257 -4.39 16.63 -10.19
C ASP A 257 -4.91 15.91 -8.92
N ALA A 258 -5.32 14.65 -9.04
CA ALA A 258 -5.74 13.86 -7.88
C ALA A 258 -4.56 13.67 -6.89
N PRO A 259 -4.78 13.87 -5.58
CA PRO A 259 -3.73 13.80 -4.56
C PRO A 259 -3.41 12.37 -4.15
N ASP A 260 -2.14 12.05 -3.90
CA ASP A 260 -1.70 10.69 -3.50
C ASP A 260 -2.54 10.20 -2.29
N PRO A 261 -3.09 8.95 -2.31
CA PRO A 261 -3.88 8.42 -1.19
C PRO A 261 -3.08 8.32 0.11
N ARG A 262 -1.76 8.38 0.05
CA ARG A 262 -0.86 8.36 1.19
C ARG A 262 -0.54 9.78 1.70
N ALA A 263 -0.88 10.83 0.95
CA ALA A 263 -0.68 12.21 1.38
C ALA A 263 -1.46 12.48 2.67
N ARG A 264 -0.86 13.20 3.63
CA ARG A 264 -1.57 13.58 4.85
C ARG A 264 -2.49 14.75 4.60
N VAL A 265 -3.67 14.68 5.21
CA VAL A 265 -4.65 15.76 5.19
C VAL A 265 -4.47 16.60 6.45
N ARG A 266 -4.19 17.89 6.30
CA ARG A 266 -4.14 18.83 7.43
C ARG A 266 -5.22 19.89 7.27
N VAL A 267 -6.10 20.03 8.25
CA VAL A 267 -7.15 21.05 8.25
C VAL A 267 -6.65 22.34 8.88
N HIS A 268 -6.96 23.48 8.26
CA HIS A 268 -6.64 24.80 8.76
C HIS A 268 -7.88 25.49 9.32
N LEU A 269 -7.93 25.68 10.64
CA LEU A 269 -8.97 26.43 11.33
C LEU A 269 -8.61 27.91 11.40
N GLY A 270 -8.78 28.62 10.27
CA GLY A 270 -8.53 30.07 10.14
C GLY A 270 -9.79 30.89 9.84
N PRO A 271 -9.71 32.23 9.72
CA PRO A 271 -10.86 33.10 9.42
C PRO A 271 -11.65 32.69 8.18
N ALA A 272 -10.95 32.20 7.14
CA ALA A 272 -11.55 31.69 5.91
C ALA A 272 -12.51 30.51 6.15
N PHE A 273 -12.29 29.69 7.18
CA PHE A 273 -13.17 28.57 7.55
C PHE A 273 -14.55 29.07 7.99
N TYR A 274 -14.60 30.17 8.73
CA TYR A 274 -15.83 30.72 9.30
C TYR A 274 -16.62 31.60 8.33
N GLU A 275 -15.99 32.05 7.24
CA GLU A 275 -16.60 32.92 6.22
C GLU A 275 -17.10 32.13 4.99
N THR A 276 -16.68 30.87 4.85
CA THR A 276 -16.99 30.04 3.67
C THR A 276 -18.30 29.26 3.86
N ARG A 277 -19.22 29.35 2.89
CA ARG A 277 -20.37 28.44 2.83
C ARG A 277 -19.94 27.09 2.27
N LEU A 278 -19.95 26.05 3.10
CA LEU A 278 -19.55 24.70 2.74
C LEU A 278 -20.74 23.87 2.26
N THR A 279 -20.55 23.08 1.19
CA THR A 279 -21.49 22.04 0.76
C THR A 279 -21.54 20.91 1.79
N PRO A 280 -22.59 20.07 1.79
CA PRO A 280 -22.66 18.89 2.67
C PRO A 280 -21.45 17.95 2.51
N GLY A 281 -20.95 17.75 1.29
CA GLY A 281 -19.76 16.94 1.00
C GLY A 281 -18.49 17.52 1.64
N ARG A 282 -18.25 18.83 1.47
CA ARG A 282 -17.12 19.55 2.11
C ARG A 282 -17.22 19.55 3.64
N GLN A 283 -18.42 19.64 4.21
CA GLN A 283 -18.62 19.54 5.65
C GLN A 283 -18.26 18.14 6.18
N ALA A 284 -18.66 17.09 5.45
CA ALA A 284 -18.31 15.71 5.80
C ALA A 284 -16.80 15.47 5.74
N LEU A 285 -16.12 15.97 4.70
CA LEU A 285 -14.66 15.94 4.57
C LEU A 285 -13.96 16.63 5.74
N LEU A 286 -14.36 17.86 6.06
CA LEU A 286 -13.76 18.64 7.16
C LEU A 286 -14.06 18.03 8.55
N ALA A 287 -15.19 17.34 8.71
CA ALA A 287 -15.52 16.65 9.95
C ALA A 287 -14.72 15.35 10.14
N ALA A 288 -14.46 14.61 9.05
CA ALA A 288 -13.72 13.35 9.09
C ALA A 288 -12.19 13.54 9.08
N ALA A 289 -11.69 14.62 8.44
CA ALA A 289 -10.26 14.88 8.27
C ALA A 289 -9.43 14.91 9.57
N PRO A 290 -9.88 15.48 10.71
CA PRO A 290 -9.12 15.45 11.96
C PRO A 290 -8.87 14.03 12.51
N GLY A 291 -9.72 13.05 12.14
CA GLY A 291 -9.56 11.65 12.53
C GLY A 291 -8.82 10.79 11.49
N CYS A 292 -8.54 11.35 10.31
CA CYS A 292 -7.97 10.61 9.19
C CYS A 292 -6.60 11.17 8.83
N VAL A 293 -5.57 10.35 9.02
CA VAL A 293 -4.17 10.77 8.80
C VAL A 293 -3.89 11.01 7.31
N THR A 294 -4.41 10.17 6.42
CA THR A 294 -4.11 10.21 4.97
C THR A 294 -5.37 10.44 4.13
N VAL A 295 -5.18 10.90 2.88
CA VAL A 295 -6.24 11.06 1.88
C VAL A 295 -7.02 9.75 1.70
N GLY A 296 -6.32 8.62 1.55
CA GLY A 296 -6.93 7.30 1.39
C GLY A 296 -7.83 6.93 2.56
N ARG A 297 -7.35 7.11 3.81
CA ARG A 297 -8.17 6.88 5.00
C ARG A 297 -9.35 7.83 5.12
N LEU A 298 -9.18 9.07 4.67
CA LEU A 298 -10.26 10.05 4.63
C LEU A 298 -11.35 9.63 3.63
N LEU A 299 -10.96 9.16 2.45
CA LEU A 299 -11.89 8.66 1.44
C LEU A 299 -12.58 7.37 1.91
N ASP A 300 -11.84 6.45 2.54
CA ASP A 300 -12.39 5.20 3.10
C ASP A 300 -13.42 5.45 4.21
N ALA A 301 -13.23 6.50 5.01
CA ALA A 301 -14.13 6.89 6.09
C ALA A 301 -15.43 7.55 5.60
N LEU A 302 -15.52 7.91 4.31
CA LEU A 302 -16.64 8.65 3.76
C LEU A 302 -17.64 7.71 3.02
N PRO A 303 -18.96 7.92 3.22
CA PRO A 303 -19.98 7.02 2.70
C PRO A 303 -20.18 7.11 1.17
N ALA A 304 -19.67 8.16 0.51
CA ALA A 304 -19.65 8.28 -0.95
C ALA A 304 -18.18 8.33 -1.43
N THR A 305 -17.90 7.67 -2.55
CA THR A 305 -16.59 7.67 -3.22
C THR A 305 -16.78 7.97 -4.70
N ASP A 306 -17.77 8.83 -5.00
CA ASP A 306 -17.96 9.40 -6.31
C ASP A 306 -16.89 10.47 -6.58
N GLY A 307 -16.71 10.83 -7.86
CA GLY A 307 -15.77 11.87 -8.28
C GLY A 307 -16.13 13.28 -7.78
N GLU A 308 -17.19 13.45 -6.99
CA GLU A 308 -17.58 14.71 -6.36
C GLU A 308 -16.81 14.97 -5.06
N ILE A 309 -16.60 13.96 -4.22
CA ILE A 309 -15.84 14.12 -2.97
C ILE A 309 -14.38 14.50 -3.20
N LEU A 310 -13.77 13.97 -4.27
CA LEU A 310 -12.41 14.36 -4.62
C LEU A 310 -12.35 15.82 -5.11
N ARG A 311 -13.36 16.26 -5.87
CA ARG A 311 -13.49 17.67 -6.27
C ARG A 311 -13.66 18.56 -5.05
N ASP A 312 -14.51 18.16 -4.10
CA ASP A 312 -14.69 18.87 -2.84
C ASP A 312 -13.39 18.91 -2.01
N LEU A 313 -12.60 17.83 -2.00
CA LEU A 313 -11.29 17.79 -1.34
C LEU A 313 -10.29 18.78 -1.99
N LEU A 314 -10.24 18.81 -3.32
CA LEU A 314 -9.40 19.73 -4.07
C LEU A 314 -9.86 21.18 -3.93
N ASP A 315 -11.17 21.43 -3.93
CA ASP A 315 -11.76 22.75 -3.69
C ASP A 315 -11.42 23.24 -2.27
N LEU A 316 -11.49 22.37 -1.26
CA LEU A 316 -11.08 22.69 0.10
C LEU A 316 -9.57 23.02 0.19
N ARG A 317 -8.74 22.33 -0.60
CA ARG A 317 -7.31 22.64 -0.75
C ARG A 317 -7.10 24.00 -1.40
N GLU A 318 -7.81 24.31 -2.48
CA GLU A 318 -7.75 25.62 -3.15
C GLU A 318 -8.22 26.76 -2.25
N MET A 319 -9.27 26.52 -1.46
CA MET A 319 -9.76 27.43 -0.43
C MET A 319 -8.82 27.56 0.77
N LYS A 320 -7.73 26.78 0.80
CA LYS A 320 -6.74 26.73 1.90
C LYS A 320 -7.36 26.36 3.25
N LEU A 321 -8.48 25.64 3.22
CA LEU A 321 -9.11 25.07 4.41
C LEU A 321 -8.46 23.76 4.81
N LEU A 322 -7.73 23.13 3.88
CA LEU A 322 -6.82 22.04 4.17
C LEU A 322 -5.57 22.08 3.29
N THR A 323 -4.50 21.43 3.72
CA THR A 323 -3.34 21.09 2.90
C THR A 323 -3.25 19.58 2.73
N LEU A 324 -2.72 19.18 1.57
CA LEU A 324 -2.36 17.80 1.27
C LEU A 324 -0.85 17.76 1.19
N GLU A 325 -0.24 17.02 2.11
CA GLU A 325 1.21 16.91 2.21
C GLU A 325 1.62 15.52 1.74
N GLU A 326 2.34 15.47 0.62
CA GLU A 326 2.81 14.22 0.04
C GLU A 326 3.63 13.39 1.05
N PRO A 327 3.64 12.05 0.98
CA PRO A 327 4.38 11.20 1.91
C PRO A 327 5.87 11.55 2.03
N GLU A 328 6.51 11.83 0.89
CA GLU A 328 7.90 12.27 0.84
C GLU A 328 8.11 13.66 1.46
N ASP A 329 7.04 14.44 1.55
CA ASP A 329 7.00 15.72 2.21
C ASP A 329 6.69 15.62 3.70
N LEU A 330 6.59 14.43 4.28
CA LEU A 330 6.35 14.26 5.71
C LEU A 330 7.53 13.65 6.45
N VAL A 331 8.13 12.59 5.90
CA VAL A 331 9.28 11.94 6.52
C VAL A 331 10.52 12.12 5.66
N ARG A 332 11.57 12.75 6.22
CA ARG A 332 12.88 12.84 5.59
C ARG A 332 13.84 11.82 6.18
N VAL A 333 14.60 11.19 5.29
CA VAL A 333 15.64 10.24 5.68
C VAL A 333 16.97 10.95 5.76
N VAL A 334 17.67 10.73 6.85
CA VAL A 334 19.04 11.20 7.07
C VAL A 334 19.93 9.97 7.21
N THR A 335 21.09 10.01 6.57
CA THR A 335 22.16 9.02 6.75
C THR A 335 23.51 9.73 6.78
N ASP A 336 24.60 8.98 6.86
CA ASP A 336 25.97 9.52 6.79
C ASP A 336 26.72 9.03 5.55
N SER A 337 27.85 9.67 5.25
CA SER A 337 28.59 9.42 4.01
C SER A 337 29.15 8.00 3.90
N THR A 338 29.21 7.24 5.00
CA THR A 338 29.65 5.83 4.95
C THR A 338 28.59 4.90 4.36
N SER A 339 27.41 5.41 3.99
CA SER A 339 26.39 4.67 3.24
C SER A 339 26.81 4.33 1.82
N ASP A 340 27.83 5.01 1.28
CA ASP A 340 28.31 4.91 -0.10
C ASP A 340 27.19 5.03 -1.16
N LEU A 341 26.06 5.64 -0.80
CA LEU A 341 24.97 5.87 -1.75
C LEU A 341 25.45 6.79 -2.86
N PRO A 342 25.23 6.44 -4.15
CA PRO A 342 25.48 7.35 -5.25
C PRO A 342 24.73 8.68 -5.02
N PRO A 343 25.38 9.85 -5.19
CA PRO A 343 24.76 11.14 -4.88
C PRO A 343 23.46 11.41 -5.63
N ASP A 344 23.34 10.94 -6.87
CA ASP A 344 22.13 11.10 -7.67
C ASP A 344 20.99 10.22 -7.15
N LEU A 345 21.28 9.01 -6.65
CA LEU A 345 20.30 8.13 -6.03
C LEU A 345 19.82 8.72 -4.70
N ALA A 346 20.73 9.21 -3.86
CA ALA A 346 20.36 9.88 -2.61
C ALA A 346 19.46 11.11 -2.88
N ARG A 347 19.81 11.93 -3.89
CA ARG A 347 19.02 13.09 -4.29
C ARG A 347 17.63 12.71 -4.81
N ALA A 348 17.55 11.70 -5.68
CA ALA A 348 16.28 11.22 -6.25
C ALA A 348 15.29 10.73 -5.19
N HIS A 349 15.81 10.21 -4.07
CA HIS A 349 14.99 9.75 -2.94
C HIS A 349 14.88 10.77 -1.79
N GLY A 350 15.39 11.99 -1.95
CA GLY A 350 15.34 13.03 -0.92
C GLY A 350 16.07 12.65 0.38
N ILE A 351 17.14 11.84 0.27
CA ILE A 351 17.96 11.39 1.40
C ILE A 351 19.04 12.43 1.67
N HIS A 352 19.13 12.88 2.92
CA HIS A 352 20.17 13.78 3.39
C HIS A 352 21.38 12.99 3.88
N VAL A 353 22.56 13.26 3.34
CA VAL A 353 23.80 12.58 3.71
C VAL A 353 24.69 13.54 4.52
N VAL A 354 24.97 13.20 5.77
CA VAL A 354 25.88 13.96 6.65
C VAL A 354 27.32 13.50 6.40
N PRO A 355 28.24 14.40 6.02
CA PRO A 355 29.60 14.03 5.68
C PRO A 355 30.41 13.64 6.92
N VAL A 356 31.01 12.46 6.90
CA VAL A 356 32.02 12.05 7.88
C VAL A 356 33.36 12.70 7.52
N LEU A 357 34.19 13.01 8.52
CA LEU A 357 35.42 13.77 8.33
C LEU A 357 36.60 12.85 8.01
N VAL A 358 37.42 13.22 7.03
CA VAL A 358 38.68 12.55 6.65
C VAL A 358 39.85 13.49 6.91
N LEU A 359 40.87 13.00 7.60
CA LEU A 359 42.04 13.78 8.01
C LEU A 359 43.29 13.22 7.32
N PHE A 360 43.99 14.07 6.57
CA PHE A 360 45.34 13.80 6.06
C PHE A 360 46.32 14.79 6.69
N GLY A 361 47.16 14.31 7.61
CA GLY A 361 48.01 15.17 8.43
C GLY A 361 47.16 16.14 9.25
N GLU A 362 47.34 17.44 8.98
CA GLU A 362 46.57 18.54 9.60
C GLU A 362 45.33 18.97 8.80
N ARG A 363 45.15 18.48 7.57
CA ARG A 363 44.04 18.86 6.70
C ARG A 363 42.81 18.00 7.02
N VAL A 364 41.65 18.65 7.13
CA VAL A 364 40.35 18.02 7.35
C VAL A 364 39.49 18.20 6.11
N TYR A 365 38.86 17.12 5.67
CA TYR A 365 37.98 17.04 4.52
C TYR A 365 36.62 16.45 4.94
N HIS A 366 35.58 16.81 4.22
CA HIS A 366 34.22 16.29 4.30
C HIS A 366 34.01 15.27 3.17
N ASP A 367 33.79 14.02 3.57
CA ASP A 367 33.59 12.90 2.66
C ASP A 367 32.42 13.15 1.70
N GLY A 368 32.70 13.03 0.40
CA GLY A 368 31.71 13.23 -0.65
C GLY A 368 31.33 14.69 -0.89
N ILE A 369 31.94 15.66 -0.20
CA ILE A 369 31.72 17.10 -0.41
C ILE A 369 32.96 17.74 -1.03
N ASP A 370 34.01 17.92 -0.24
CA ASP A 370 35.27 18.55 -0.67
C ASP A 370 36.38 17.51 -0.98
N LEU A 371 36.11 16.22 -0.70
CA LEU A 371 36.97 15.10 -1.07
C LEU A 371 36.14 13.99 -1.71
N LYS A 372 36.25 13.86 -3.04
CA LYS A 372 35.59 12.80 -3.81
C LYS A 372 36.45 11.52 -3.83
N PRO A 373 35.86 10.33 -4.11
CA PRO A 373 36.61 9.08 -4.14
C PRO A 373 37.87 9.11 -5.02
N ARG A 374 37.76 9.64 -6.24
CA ARG A 374 38.90 9.79 -7.15
C ARG A 374 40.06 10.59 -6.52
N GLU A 375 39.75 11.75 -5.96
CA GLU A 375 40.74 12.64 -5.33
C GLU A 375 41.37 11.98 -4.10
N PHE A 376 40.56 11.29 -3.30
CA PHE A 376 41.03 10.51 -2.16
C PHE A 376 42.04 9.44 -2.56
N TYR A 377 41.74 8.63 -3.58
CA TYR A 377 42.67 7.58 -4.00
C TYR A 377 43.96 8.15 -4.59
N GLU A 378 43.90 9.28 -5.29
CA GLU A 378 45.11 9.99 -5.74
C GLU A 378 45.94 10.51 -4.56
N LEU A 379 45.30 11.04 -3.51
CA LEU A 379 45.97 11.49 -2.29
C LEU A 379 46.56 10.31 -1.50
N LEU A 380 45.85 9.19 -1.42
CA LEU A 380 46.31 7.99 -0.71
C LEU A 380 47.57 7.39 -1.35
N GLU A 381 47.67 7.43 -2.69
CA GLU A 381 48.85 6.94 -3.42
C GLU A 381 50.05 7.88 -3.33
N LYS A 382 49.82 9.20 -3.36
CA LYS A 382 50.89 10.21 -3.35
C LYS A 382 51.31 10.62 -1.94
N GLY A 383 50.44 10.43 -0.95
CA GLY A 383 50.58 10.92 0.41
C GLY A 383 51.58 10.12 1.24
N ARG A 384 52.32 10.82 2.10
CA ARG A 384 53.13 10.19 3.16
C ARG A 384 52.31 9.84 4.39
N ASP A 385 51.25 10.61 4.63
CA ASP A 385 50.37 10.45 5.79
C ASP A 385 49.21 9.52 5.48
N HIS A 386 48.99 8.54 6.36
CA HIS A 386 47.82 7.67 6.28
C HIS A 386 46.57 8.42 6.78
N PRO A 387 45.43 8.33 6.09
CA PRO A 387 44.23 9.05 6.50
C PRO A 387 43.67 8.52 7.82
N ARG A 388 42.99 9.40 8.54
CA ARG A 388 42.17 9.07 9.72
C ARG A 388 40.75 9.58 9.50
N THR A 389 39.79 8.99 10.20
CA THR A 389 38.38 9.37 10.04
C THR A 389 37.78 9.75 11.39
N ASN A 390 37.03 10.84 11.43
CA ASN A 390 36.29 11.28 12.61
C ASN A 390 34.79 11.32 12.29
N PRO A 391 33.92 10.88 13.23
CA PRO A 391 32.48 11.04 13.07
C PRO A 391 32.10 12.52 12.88
N PRO A 392 30.99 12.83 12.21
CA PRO A 392 30.50 14.20 12.09
C PRO A 392 30.25 14.78 13.49
N PRO A 393 30.57 16.06 13.74
CA PRO A 393 30.21 16.73 14.97
C PRO A 393 28.71 16.66 15.28
N ARG A 394 28.34 16.61 16.57
CA ARG A 394 26.93 16.69 17.00
C ARG A 394 26.22 17.95 16.50
N THR A 395 26.96 19.05 16.36
CA THR A 395 26.44 20.33 15.84
C THR A 395 25.91 20.22 14.42
N ASP A 396 26.49 19.33 13.60
CA ASP A 396 26.12 19.20 12.20
C ASP A 396 24.78 18.46 12.08
N PHE A 397 24.59 17.41 12.88
CA PHE A 397 23.30 16.75 13.05
C PHE A 397 22.25 17.70 13.63
N ALA A 398 22.59 18.44 14.70
CA ALA A 398 21.66 19.38 15.32
C ALA A 398 21.21 20.47 14.35
N ALA A 399 22.13 21.02 13.55
CA ALA A 399 21.82 22.01 12.52
C ALA A 399 20.90 21.44 11.42
N LEU A 400 21.19 20.23 10.94
CA LEU A 400 20.37 19.56 9.94
C LEU A 400 18.96 19.26 10.49
N TYR A 401 18.85 18.64 11.67
CA TYR A 401 17.56 18.36 12.30
C TYR A 401 16.78 19.63 12.57
N ARG A 402 17.41 20.69 13.06
CA ARG A 402 16.78 22.01 13.26
C ARG A 402 16.19 22.57 11.98
N SER A 403 16.81 22.32 10.83
CA SER A 403 16.32 22.79 9.52
C SER A 403 15.13 21.99 8.99
N LEU A 404 15.03 20.70 9.33
CA LEU A 404 14.01 19.79 8.80
C LEU A 404 12.82 19.60 9.74
N ALA A 405 13.08 19.40 11.03
CA ALA A 405 12.10 19.09 12.07
C ALA A 405 10.89 20.06 12.18
N PRO A 406 11.01 21.36 11.82
CA PRO A 406 9.85 22.26 11.83
C PRO A 406 8.75 21.84 10.85
N THR A 407 9.09 21.15 9.76
CA THR A 407 8.14 20.78 8.70
C THR A 407 8.09 19.29 8.38
N LYS A 408 9.09 18.51 8.81
CA LYS A 408 9.24 17.09 8.49
C LYS A 408 9.49 16.28 9.76
N ASP A 409 8.91 15.10 9.84
CA ASP A 409 9.38 14.03 10.70
C ASP A 409 10.62 13.35 10.09
N LEU A 410 11.37 12.60 10.89
CA LEU A 410 12.73 12.18 10.54
C LEU A 410 13.02 10.73 10.90
N VAL A 411 13.67 10.04 9.97
CA VAL A 411 14.34 8.76 10.22
C VAL A 411 15.82 8.93 9.90
N SER A 412 16.67 8.86 10.91
CA SER A 412 18.10 9.07 10.81
C SER A 412 18.85 7.75 10.99
N VAL A 413 19.21 7.07 9.90
CA VAL A 413 19.84 5.75 9.92
C VAL A 413 21.33 5.86 9.63
N HIS A 414 22.16 5.33 10.53
CA HIS A 414 23.60 5.54 10.51
C HIS A 414 24.41 4.25 10.57
N VAL A 415 25.68 4.39 10.23
CA VAL A 415 26.69 3.32 10.36
C VAL A 415 26.69 2.69 11.74
N SER A 416 27.07 1.41 11.79
CA SER A 416 27.15 0.67 13.04
C SER A 416 27.87 1.44 14.14
N GLU A 417 27.24 1.51 15.32
CA GLU A 417 27.82 2.12 16.53
C GLU A 417 29.18 1.52 16.89
N LYS A 418 29.40 0.25 16.53
CA LYS A 418 30.65 -0.48 16.80
C LYS A 418 31.79 -0.10 15.85
N LEU A 419 31.48 0.54 14.72
CA LEU A 419 32.47 1.03 13.75
C LEU A 419 32.73 2.54 13.94
N SER A 420 31.72 3.31 14.34
CA SER A 420 31.81 4.76 14.43
C SER A 420 30.83 5.33 15.46
N GLN A 421 31.23 6.43 16.11
CA GLN A 421 30.37 7.17 17.05
C GLN A 421 29.33 8.06 16.34
N THR A 422 29.14 7.90 15.03
CA THR A 422 28.23 8.74 14.22
C THR A 422 26.78 8.63 14.70
N VAL A 423 26.27 7.41 14.93
CA VAL A 423 24.91 7.22 15.45
C VAL A 423 24.76 7.76 16.88
N VAL A 424 25.81 7.68 17.71
CA VAL A 424 25.83 8.25 19.06
C VAL A 424 25.72 9.77 19.00
N HIS A 425 26.48 10.41 18.10
CA HIS A 425 26.40 11.84 17.87
C HIS A 425 25.03 12.28 17.36
N ALA A 426 24.44 11.51 16.43
CA ALA A 426 23.10 11.73 15.91
C ALA A 426 22.02 11.61 17.00
N ARG A 427 22.09 10.57 17.87
CA ARG A 427 21.16 10.40 19.00
C ARG A 427 21.25 11.56 19.98
N ALA A 428 22.47 11.92 20.41
CA ALA A 428 22.67 13.04 21.32
C ALA A 428 22.14 14.37 20.73
N ALA A 429 22.41 14.64 19.45
CA ALA A 429 21.87 15.83 18.78
C ALA A 429 20.34 15.84 18.70
N ALA A 430 19.71 14.67 18.51
CA ALA A 430 18.26 14.54 18.52
C ALA A 430 17.67 14.78 19.92
N GLU A 431 18.24 14.14 20.95
CA GLU A 431 17.79 14.25 22.34
C GLU A 431 17.94 15.67 22.89
N GLU A 432 19.13 16.27 22.73
CA GLU A 432 19.44 17.63 23.20
C GLU A 432 18.62 18.70 22.43
N GLY A 433 18.40 18.48 21.13
CA GLY A 433 17.72 19.43 20.25
C GLY A 433 16.19 19.35 20.28
N LEU A 434 15.61 18.24 20.74
CA LEU A 434 14.16 18.00 20.69
C LEU A 434 13.30 19.15 21.25
N PRO A 435 13.63 19.78 22.40
CA PRO A 435 12.84 20.91 22.91
C PRO A 435 12.86 22.12 21.97
N ASP A 436 13.98 22.38 21.29
CA ASP A 436 14.10 23.46 20.30
C ASP A 436 13.31 23.14 19.03
N PHE A 437 13.43 21.91 18.54
CA PHE A 437 12.69 21.44 17.36
C PHE A 437 11.19 21.49 17.58
N GLN A 438 10.72 21.06 18.76
CA GLN A 438 9.32 21.10 19.17
C GLN A 438 8.78 22.53 19.23
N ARG A 439 9.60 23.47 19.72
CA ARG A 439 9.26 24.91 19.75
C ARG A 439 9.11 25.47 18.34
N LEU A 440 10.03 25.13 17.44
CA LEU A 440 10.01 25.59 16.05
C LEU A 440 8.84 25.02 15.24
N ARG A 441 8.36 23.81 15.57
CA ARG A 441 7.16 23.22 14.95
C ARG A 441 5.84 23.90 15.41
N GLY A 442 5.86 24.70 16.48
CA GLY A 442 4.69 25.48 16.91
C GLY A 442 3.74 24.77 17.88
N GLY A 443 4.19 23.71 18.57
CA GLY A 443 3.50 23.13 19.74
C GLY A 443 2.22 22.32 19.48
N ALA A 444 1.61 22.39 18.29
CA ALA A 444 0.38 21.66 17.96
C ALA A 444 0.62 20.16 17.65
N GLU A 445 1.79 19.80 17.11
CA GLU A 445 2.16 18.43 16.74
C GLU A 445 3.54 18.06 17.31
N ARG A 446 3.70 16.82 17.79
CA ARG A 446 4.98 16.32 18.31
C ARG A 446 5.96 16.09 17.16
N VAL A 447 7.21 16.54 17.30
CA VAL A 447 8.30 16.17 16.39
C VAL A 447 8.61 14.68 16.55
N SER A 448 8.45 13.91 15.48
CA SER A 448 8.90 12.51 15.44
C SER A 448 10.26 12.43 14.75
N LEU A 449 11.28 12.02 15.50
CA LEU A 449 12.65 11.85 15.04
C LEU A 449 13.17 10.53 15.60
N ARG A 450 13.40 9.56 14.73
CA ARG A 450 13.94 8.25 15.09
C ARG A 450 15.35 8.10 14.57
N VAL A 451 16.31 7.94 15.49
CA VAL A 451 17.70 7.62 15.15
C VAL A 451 17.91 6.12 15.24
N VAL A 452 18.32 5.51 14.13
CA VAL A 452 18.47 4.06 13.97
C VAL A 452 19.94 3.72 13.78
N ASP A 453 20.43 2.75 14.54
CA ASP A 453 21.72 2.10 14.25
C ASP A 453 21.49 1.07 13.13
N GLY A 454 22.06 1.33 11.96
CA GLY A 454 21.95 0.45 10.80
C GLY A 454 22.70 -0.88 10.96
N ASN A 455 23.54 -1.04 11.98
CA ASN A 455 24.32 -2.25 12.25
C ASN A 455 25.15 -2.73 11.05
N SER A 456 25.47 -1.80 10.16
CA SER A 456 26.06 -2.04 8.84
C SER A 456 26.91 -0.85 8.40
N VAL A 457 27.51 -0.93 7.21
CA VAL A 457 28.34 0.11 6.59
C VAL A 457 28.32 -0.06 5.07
N SER A 458 28.76 0.95 4.32
CA SER A 458 28.78 0.98 2.85
C SER A 458 27.37 0.73 2.31
N LEU A 459 27.25 0.08 1.15
CA LEU A 459 25.94 -0.17 0.53
C LEU A 459 25.00 -1.04 1.38
N GLY A 460 25.48 -1.71 2.43
CA GLY A 460 24.58 -2.29 3.43
C GLY A 460 23.78 -1.20 4.16
N LEU A 461 24.46 -0.16 4.66
CA LEU A 461 23.80 1.02 5.22
C LEU A 461 23.02 1.79 4.15
N GLY A 462 23.58 1.94 2.95
CA GLY A 462 22.92 2.62 1.83
C GLY A 462 21.58 2.01 1.45
N MET A 463 21.50 0.67 1.40
CA MET A 463 20.24 -0.04 1.16
C MET A 463 19.20 0.23 2.26
N LEU A 464 19.60 0.26 3.54
CA LEU A 464 18.67 0.60 4.63
C LEU A 464 18.13 2.03 4.51
N ALA A 465 18.98 3.00 4.18
CA ALA A 465 18.54 4.38 3.94
C ALA A 465 17.61 4.49 2.73
N LEU A 466 17.87 3.73 1.67
CA LEU A 466 17.01 3.67 0.48
C LEU A 466 15.65 3.04 0.80
N PHE A 467 15.63 1.94 1.54
CA PHE A 467 14.39 1.29 1.98
C PHE A 467 13.58 2.21 2.90
N ALA A 468 14.23 2.93 3.80
CA ALA A 468 13.60 3.95 4.63
C ALA A 468 12.91 5.02 3.79
N ALA A 469 13.59 5.53 2.75
CA ALA A 469 13.05 6.58 1.89
C ALA A 469 11.87 6.08 1.06
N ARG A 470 11.94 4.84 0.59
CA ARG A 470 10.85 4.17 -0.15
C ARG A 470 9.63 3.88 0.74
N MET A 471 9.85 3.54 2.00
CA MET A 471 8.79 3.37 3.00
C MET A 471 8.16 4.71 3.41
N ALA A 472 8.98 5.74 3.62
CA ALA A 472 8.51 7.11 3.87
C ALA A 472 7.61 7.60 2.72
N ARG A 473 8.03 7.37 1.48
CA ARG A 473 7.24 7.69 0.30
C ARG A 473 5.94 6.87 0.17
N ARG A 474 5.88 5.74 0.86
CA ARG A 474 4.66 4.92 0.99
C ARG A 474 3.79 5.32 2.19
N GLY A 475 4.09 6.43 2.86
CA GLY A 475 3.29 6.97 3.95
C GLY A 475 3.53 6.31 5.30
N LEU A 476 4.61 5.54 5.46
CA LEU A 476 4.94 4.95 6.75
C LEU A 476 5.47 6.03 7.72
N GLU A 477 5.00 5.95 8.95
CA GLU A 477 5.45 6.80 10.05
C GLU A 477 6.89 6.48 10.49
N PRO A 478 7.66 7.44 11.05
CA PRO A 478 9.04 7.21 11.46
C PRO A 478 9.25 6.03 12.42
N ASP A 479 8.32 5.81 13.35
CA ASP A 479 8.38 4.69 14.30
C ASP A 479 8.25 3.35 13.57
N ALA A 480 7.28 3.25 12.66
CA ALA A 480 7.04 2.05 11.86
C ALA A 480 8.17 1.77 10.85
N ILE A 481 8.82 2.83 10.34
CA ILE A 481 10.02 2.70 9.52
C ILE A 481 11.18 2.18 10.38
N ALA A 482 11.42 2.77 11.55
CA ALA A 482 12.52 2.39 12.43
C ALA A 482 12.42 0.92 12.86
N GLU A 483 11.24 0.47 13.29
CA GLU A 483 10.97 -0.93 13.64
C GLU A 483 11.24 -1.88 12.47
N ARG A 484 10.83 -1.51 11.26
CA ARG A 484 11.12 -2.30 10.06
C ARG A 484 12.62 -2.34 9.78
N LEU A 485 13.32 -1.22 9.82
CA LEU A 485 14.78 -1.19 9.60
C LEU A 485 15.53 -2.10 10.59
N GLU A 486 15.10 -2.15 11.85
CA GLU A 486 15.64 -3.06 12.86
C GLU A 486 15.42 -4.54 12.50
N ALA A 487 14.29 -4.89 11.89
CA ALA A 487 14.03 -6.25 11.40
C ALA A 487 14.79 -6.57 10.09
N LEU A 488 14.91 -5.60 9.18
CA LEU A 488 15.58 -5.77 7.89
C LEU A 488 17.08 -5.97 8.07
N ARG A 489 17.73 -5.21 8.96
CA ARG A 489 19.19 -5.25 9.14
C ARG A 489 19.70 -6.62 9.60
N GLU A 490 18.90 -7.42 10.31
CA GLU A 490 19.27 -8.78 10.75
C GLU A 490 19.34 -9.79 9.59
N ARG A 491 18.67 -9.50 8.47
CA ARG A 491 18.67 -10.31 7.24
C ARG A 491 19.43 -9.66 6.08
N LEU A 492 20.12 -8.56 6.36
CA LEU A 492 20.99 -7.89 5.41
C LEU A 492 22.39 -8.45 5.55
N HIS A 493 22.91 -9.05 4.48
CA HIS A 493 24.19 -9.74 4.52
C HIS A 493 25.26 -8.96 3.76
N VAL A 494 26.32 -8.55 4.45
CA VAL A 494 27.48 -7.87 3.84
C VAL A 494 28.68 -8.81 3.86
N LEU A 495 29.22 -9.12 2.68
CA LEU A 495 30.43 -9.92 2.51
C LEU A 495 31.40 -9.18 1.57
N PHE A 496 32.68 -9.19 1.91
CA PHE A 496 33.70 -8.49 1.13
C PHE A 496 35.07 -9.15 1.25
N VAL A 497 35.93 -8.84 0.29
CA VAL A 497 37.32 -9.27 0.25
C VAL A 497 38.21 -8.02 0.24
N VAL A 498 39.33 -8.10 0.95
CA VAL A 498 40.33 -7.03 1.00
C VAL A 498 41.65 -7.51 0.43
N ASP A 499 42.45 -6.58 -0.08
CA ASP A 499 43.80 -6.92 -0.54
C ASP A 499 44.78 -7.13 0.61
N THR A 500 44.63 -6.36 1.69
CA THR A 500 45.40 -6.46 2.92
C THR A 500 44.52 -6.09 4.12
N LEU A 501 44.76 -6.74 5.27
CA LEU A 501 44.12 -6.40 6.55
C LEU A 501 44.74 -5.16 7.22
N GLU A 502 45.83 -4.63 6.66
CA GLU A 502 46.58 -3.51 7.25
C GLU A 502 45.73 -2.25 7.42
N TYR A 503 44.89 -1.90 6.43
CA TYR A 503 43.99 -0.74 6.52
C TYR A 503 42.99 -0.89 7.67
N LEU A 504 42.37 -2.08 7.78
CA LEU A 504 41.40 -2.36 8.85
C LEU A 504 42.08 -2.33 10.22
N ALA A 505 43.30 -2.88 10.31
CA ALA A 505 44.08 -2.91 11.54
C ALA A 505 44.51 -1.50 11.97
N ARG A 506 45.03 -0.68 11.04
CA ARG A 506 45.45 0.70 11.29
C ARG A 506 44.28 1.61 11.64
N GLY A 507 43.17 1.47 10.92
CA GLY A 507 41.93 2.18 11.20
C GLY A 507 41.28 1.75 12.52
N GLY A 508 41.68 0.61 13.10
CA GLY A 508 41.10 0.07 14.33
C GLY A 508 39.73 -0.57 14.16
N ARG A 509 39.27 -0.75 12.90
CA ARG A 509 37.94 -1.30 12.54
C ARG A 509 38.02 -2.76 12.07
N ILE A 510 39.15 -3.43 12.29
CA ILE A 510 39.34 -4.86 12.00
C ILE A 510 38.43 -5.78 12.84
N GLY A 511 37.92 -5.29 13.97
CA GLY A 511 36.98 -6.01 14.82
C GLY A 511 37.45 -7.42 15.18
N LYS A 512 36.53 -8.38 15.07
CA LYS A 512 36.76 -9.81 15.34
C LYS A 512 37.72 -10.46 14.32
N ALA A 513 37.95 -9.82 13.17
CA ALA A 513 38.93 -10.31 12.18
C ALA A 513 40.40 -10.08 12.60
N ARG A 514 40.66 -9.45 13.75
CA ARG A 514 42.03 -9.24 14.28
C ARG A 514 42.83 -10.54 14.43
N ALA A 515 42.15 -11.67 14.66
CA ALA A 515 42.77 -12.98 14.75
C ALA A 515 43.49 -13.40 13.45
N LEU A 516 43.16 -12.78 12.32
CA LEU A 516 43.80 -13.01 11.02
C LEU A 516 45.03 -12.11 10.77
N VAL A 517 45.43 -11.24 11.70
CA VAL A 517 46.61 -10.38 11.48
C VAL A 517 47.89 -11.22 11.58
N GLY A 518 48.55 -11.49 10.45
CA GLY A 518 49.77 -12.31 10.35
C GLY A 518 50.18 -12.63 8.90
N ASN A 519 51.11 -13.58 8.73
CA ASN A 519 51.68 -13.95 7.41
C ASN A 519 50.71 -14.82 6.57
N LEU A 520 49.62 -14.23 6.05
CA LEU A 520 48.68 -14.88 5.11
C LEU A 520 49.16 -14.81 3.65
N PHE A 521 50.39 -15.27 3.38
CA PHE A 521 50.91 -15.23 2.02
C PHE A 521 50.11 -16.15 1.10
N GLY A 522 49.43 -15.58 0.11
CA GLY A 522 48.61 -16.32 -0.86
C GLY A 522 47.20 -16.69 -0.38
N ILE A 523 46.80 -16.29 0.82
CA ILE A 523 45.44 -16.49 1.34
C ILE A 523 44.68 -15.16 1.27
N LYS A 524 43.47 -15.17 0.74
CA LYS A 524 42.56 -14.04 0.69
C LYS A 524 41.44 -14.23 1.72
N PRO A 525 41.35 -13.37 2.75
CA PRO A 525 40.27 -13.43 3.71
C PRO A 525 38.97 -12.96 3.07
N ILE A 526 37.88 -13.66 3.38
CA ILE A 526 36.52 -13.21 3.13
C ILE A 526 35.98 -12.72 4.46
N LEU A 527 35.65 -11.45 4.50
CA LEU A 527 35.15 -10.74 5.66
C LEU A 527 33.65 -10.49 5.50
N GLY A 528 33.01 -10.15 6.60
CA GLY A 528 31.65 -9.66 6.61
C GLY A 528 31.40 -8.74 7.77
N VAL A 529 30.21 -8.14 7.79
CA VAL A 529 29.71 -7.39 8.95
C VAL A 529 28.79 -8.30 9.73
N VAL A 530 29.18 -8.64 10.96
CA VAL A 530 28.44 -9.55 11.85
C VAL A 530 28.25 -8.86 13.19
N ASP A 531 26.99 -8.72 13.62
CA ASP A 531 26.60 -7.91 14.77
C ASP A 531 27.17 -6.47 14.69
N GLY A 532 27.30 -5.89 13.50
CA GLY A 532 27.82 -4.54 13.30
C GLY A 532 29.34 -4.39 13.31
N GLU A 533 30.09 -5.46 13.52
CA GLU A 533 31.55 -5.44 13.48
C GLU A 533 32.10 -6.22 12.30
N VAL A 534 33.30 -5.84 11.85
CA VAL A 534 34.04 -6.62 10.87
C VAL A 534 34.47 -7.95 11.50
N ALA A 535 34.11 -9.04 10.83
CA ALA A 535 34.45 -10.39 11.25
C ALA A 535 35.00 -11.22 10.07
N ALA A 536 35.88 -12.16 10.40
CA ALA A 536 36.32 -13.19 9.47
C ALA A 536 35.18 -14.18 9.23
N VAL A 537 34.77 -14.35 7.98
CA VAL A 537 33.72 -15.30 7.59
C VAL A 537 34.35 -16.57 7.02
N ASP A 538 35.34 -16.41 6.15
CA ASP A 538 36.05 -17.53 5.53
C ASP A 538 37.42 -17.10 4.97
N GLN A 539 38.18 -18.03 4.40
CA GLN A 539 39.45 -17.77 3.75
C GLN A 539 39.68 -18.72 2.57
N VAL A 540 40.23 -18.20 1.48
CA VAL A 540 40.56 -19.00 0.29
C VAL A 540 41.99 -18.80 -0.14
N ARG A 541 42.59 -19.82 -0.79
CA ARG A 541 43.89 -19.66 -1.44
C ARG A 541 43.72 -19.08 -2.84
N GLY A 542 44.41 -17.96 -3.10
CA GLY A 542 44.42 -17.27 -4.40
C GLY A 542 43.19 -16.39 -4.67
N GLY A 543 43.42 -15.17 -5.17
CA GLY A 543 42.36 -14.17 -5.38
C GLY A 543 41.26 -14.56 -6.37
N ARG A 544 41.54 -15.44 -7.33
CA ARG A 544 40.53 -15.88 -8.30
C ARG A 544 39.40 -16.72 -7.67
N ALA A 545 39.66 -17.36 -6.53
CA ALA A 545 38.70 -18.21 -5.82
C ALA A 545 37.78 -17.43 -4.86
N ALA A 546 38.10 -16.16 -4.58
CA ALA A 546 37.43 -15.40 -3.53
C ALA A 546 35.98 -15.03 -3.89
N HIS A 547 35.72 -14.48 -5.08
CA HIS A 547 34.34 -14.14 -5.48
C HIS A 547 33.44 -15.37 -5.62
N PRO A 548 33.85 -16.49 -6.26
CA PRO A 548 33.04 -17.70 -6.27
C PRO A 548 32.70 -18.18 -4.86
N ARG A 549 33.65 -18.15 -3.92
CA ARG A 549 33.36 -18.54 -2.53
C ARG A 549 32.40 -17.56 -1.84
N LEU A 550 32.51 -16.26 -2.13
CA LEU A 550 31.60 -15.23 -1.64
C LEU A 550 30.16 -15.51 -2.11
N ILE A 551 29.96 -15.92 -3.37
CA ILE A 551 28.64 -16.36 -3.88
C ILE A 551 28.10 -17.56 -3.09
N GLU A 552 28.92 -18.59 -2.87
CA GLU A 552 28.49 -19.77 -2.11
C GLU A 552 28.12 -19.42 -0.65
N LEU A 553 28.81 -18.46 -0.05
CA LEU A 553 28.46 -17.94 1.28
C LEU A 553 27.12 -17.17 1.26
N PHE A 554 26.79 -16.45 0.19
CA PHE A 554 25.46 -15.84 0.06
C PHE A 554 24.35 -16.88 -0.13
N LYS A 555 24.56 -17.92 -0.93
CA LYS A 555 23.59 -19.02 -1.11
C LYS A 555 23.27 -19.79 0.18
N GLN A 556 24.16 -19.74 1.17
CA GLN A 556 23.90 -20.30 2.49
C GLN A 556 23.01 -19.41 3.38
N ARG A 557 22.84 -18.14 3.01
CA ARG A 557 22.12 -17.12 3.79
C ARG A 557 20.78 -16.74 3.18
N VAL A 558 20.66 -16.85 1.85
CA VAL A 558 19.44 -16.55 1.11
C VAL A 558 19.13 -17.65 0.10
N ASP A 559 17.86 -17.77 -0.28
CA ASP A 559 17.41 -18.67 -1.34
C ASP A 559 17.72 -18.08 -2.73
N PRO A 560 18.55 -18.71 -3.58
CA PRO A 560 18.88 -18.17 -4.90
C PRO A 560 17.70 -18.08 -5.87
N GLU A 561 16.64 -18.87 -5.65
CA GLU A 561 15.46 -18.91 -6.52
C GLU A 561 14.40 -17.85 -6.17
N ARG A 562 14.69 -17.00 -5.17
CA ARG A 562 13.81 -15.91 -4.75
C ARG A 562 14.46 -14.55 -5.01
N PRO A 563 13.65 -13.50 -5.28
CA PRO A 563 14.17 -12.16 -5.55
C PRO A 563 15.11 -11.63 -4.46
N VAL A 564 16.20 -10.98 -4.87
CA VAL A 564 17.15 -10.29 -3.99
C VAL A 564 17.47 -8.89 -4.48
N VAL A 565 17.67 -7.97 -3.54
CA VAL A 565 18.21 -6.62 -3.77
C VAL A 565 19.70 -6.63 -3.42
N VAL A 566 20.51 -6.03 -4.28
CA VAL A 566 21.98 -6.14 -4.21
C VAL A 566 22.65 -4.77 -4.26
N GLY A 567 23.64 -4.54 -3.41
CA GLY A 567 24.57 -3.41 -3.52
C GLY A 567 26.01 -3.90 -3.62
N VAL A 568 26.70 -3.65 -4.74
CA VAL A 568 28.12 -3.99 -4.96
C VAL A 568 28.99 -2.76 -4.72
N ALA A 569 29.94 -2.86 -3.80
CA ALA A 569 30.85 -1.76 -3.47
C ALA A 569 32.30 -2.13 -3.75
N HIS A 570 33.10 -1.19 -4.23
CA HIS A 570 34.53 -1.41 -4.47
C HIS A 570 35.41 -0.23 -4.11
N ALA A 571 36.64 -0.49 -3.69
CA ALA A 571 37.64 0.55 -3.46
C ALA A 571 38.68 0.55 -4.60
N LYS A 572 38.52 1.45 -5.59
CA LYS A 572 39.40 1.54 -6.78
C LYS A 572 39.58 0.19 -7.51
N ALA A 573 38.52 -0.61 -7.62
CA ALA A 573 38.57 -1.96 -8.18
C ALA A 573 37.37 -2.28 -9.11
N PRO A 574 37.07 -1.44 -10.12
CA PRO A 574 35.85 -1.56 -10.93
C PRO A 574 35.77 -2.90 -11.70
N VAL A 575 36.89 -3.37 -12.26
CA VAL A 575 36.94 -4.67 -12.98
C VAL A 575 36.55 -5.85 -12.09
N TRP A 576 36.93 -5.78 -10.81
CA TRP A 576 36.60 -6.83 -9.84
C TRP A 576 35.15 -6.71 -9.35
N ALA A 577 34.65 -5.48 -9.24
CA ALA A 577 33.23 -5.22 -8.96
C ALA A 577 32.33 -5.75 -10.08
N ASP A 578 32.67 -5.47 -11.34
CA ASP A 578 31.96 -6.00 -12.52
C ASP A 578 31.96 -7.53 -12.51
N ARG A 579 33.11 -8.14 -12.24
CA ARG A 579 33.19 -9.60 -12.12
C ARG A 579 32.30 -10.14 -11.00
N LEU A 580 32.21 -9.45 -9.85
CA LEU A 580 31.34 -9.87 -8.75
C LEU A 580 29.86 -9.70 -9.12
N ARG A 581 29.47 -8.58 -9.73
CA ARG A 581 28.13 -8.35 -10.28
C ARG A 581 27.72 -9.49 -11.20
N ASP A 582 28.54 -9.79 -12.21
CA ASP A 582 28.23 -10.83 -13.20
C ASP A 582 28.05 -12.22 -12.56
N LEU A 583 28.76 -12.49 -11.45
CA LEU A 583 28.60 -13.73 -10.70
C LEU A 583 27.31 -13.75 -9.87
N ILE A 584 26.92 -12.61 -9.30
CA ILE A 584 25.66 -12.47 -8.56
C ILE A 584 24.46 -12.63 -9.51
N GLU A 585 24.46 -11.92 -10.64
CA GLU A 585 23.37 -11.99 -11.63
C GLU A 585 23.19 -13.40 -12.22
N LYS A 586 24.26 -14.19 -12.31
CA LYS A 586 24.20 -15.59 -12.75
C LYS A 586 23.71 -16.56 -11.66
N SER A 587 23.74 -16.15 -10.39
CA SER A 587 23.55 -17.06 -9.25
C SER A 587 22.29 -16.78 -8.45
N PHE A 588 21.64 -15.63 -8.65
CA PHE A 588 20.48 -15.18 -7.88
C PHE A 588 19.45 -14.52 -8.81
N GLN A 589 18.17 -14.57 -8.43
CA GLN A 589 17.14 -13.72 -9.04
C GLN A 589 17.28 -12.27 -8.56
N VAL A 590 18.08 -11.47 -9.26
CA VAL A 590 18.32 -10.06 -8.90
C VAL A 590 17.12 -9.20 -9.33
N SER A 591 16.41 -8.62 -8.36
CA SER A 591 15.33 -7.66 -8.63
C SER A 591 15.86 -6.25 -8.83
N GLU A 592 16.96 -5.91 -8.16
CA GLU A 592 17.60 -4.60 -8.24
C GLU A 592 19.06 -4.70 -7.83
N ILE A 593 19.95 -3.99 -8.53
CA ILE A 593 21.38 -3.97 -8.25
C ILE A 593 21.97 -2.56 -8.40
N PHE A 594 22.75 -2.16 -7.40
CA PHE A 594 23.50 -0.91 -7.40
C PHE A 594 24.99 -1.20 -7.35
N ILE A 595 25.79 -0.33 -7.96
CA ILE A 595 27.24 -0.40 -7.89
C ILE A 595 27.76 0.96 -7.47
N ALA A 596 28.63 0.98 -6.46
CA ALA A 596 29.25 2.21 -5.99
C ALA A 596 30.76 2.04 -5.76
N GLU A 597 31.51 3.10 -6.02
CA GLU A 597 32.87 3.22 -5.54
C GLU A 597 32.83 3.68 -4.07
N MET A 598 33.55 2.96 -3.19
CA MET A 598 33.61 3.25 -1.75
C MET A 598 34.15 4.66 -1.51
N GLY A 599 33.46 5.40 -0.65
CA GLY A 599 33.85 6.73 -0.24
C GLY A 599 35.16 6.75 0.54
N PRO A 600 35.87 7.89 0.57
CA PRO A 600 37.06 8.15 1.37
C PRO A 600 37.08 7.51 2.77
N VAL A 601 35.97 7.55 3.51
CA VAL A 601 35.90 7.08 4.90
C VAL A 601 35.94 5.57 5.00
N VAL A 602 35.10 4.88 4.20
CA VAL A 602 35.09 3.42 4.12
C VAL A 602 36.42 2.93 3.56
N ALA A 603 36.91 3.58 2.50
CA ALA A 603 38.17 3.24 1.83
C ALA A 603 39.41 3.46 2.70
N THR A 604 39.41 4.42 3.63
CA THR A 604 40.48 4.59 4.64
C THR A 604 40.66 3.35 5.49
N ASN A 605 39.55 2.66 5.82
CA ASN A 605 39.56 1.48 6.68
C ASN A 605 39.64 0.17 5.89
N ALA A 606 38.98 0.08 4.74
CA ALA A 606 38.98 -1.13 3.93
C ALA A 606 40.22 -1.25 3.04
N GLY A 607 40.73 -0.12 2.54
CA GLY A 607 41.88 -0.04 1.64
C GLY A 607 41.52 -0.27 0.16
N PRO A 608 42.35 0.24 -0.77
CA PRO A 608 42.23 -0.04 -2.20
C PRO A 608 42.27 -1.54 -2.50
N GLY A 609 41.58 -1.95 -3.56
CA GLY A 609 41.44 -3.37 -3.95
C GLY A 609 40.30 -4.10 -3.25
N THR A 610 39.65 -3.49 -2.26
CA THR A 610 38.47 -4.06 -1.60
C THR A 610 37.31 -4.18 -2.57
N VAL A 611 36.62 -5.32 -2.56
CA VAL A 611 35.37 -5.53 -3.29
C VAL A 611 34.41 -6.35 -2.43
N GLY A 612 33.14 -5.98 -2.41
CA GLY A 612 32.12 -6.74 -1.70
C GLY A 612 30.71 -6.45 -2.18
N ALA A 613 29.76 -7.14 -1.58
CA ALA A 613 28.36 -6.89 -1.81
C ALA A 613 27.57 -6.93 -0.50
N ALA A 614 26.49 -6.16 -0.48
CA ALA A 614 25.36 -6.32 0.41
C ALA A 614 24.25 -7.04 -0.35
N LEU A 615 23.60 -8.01 0.29
CA LEU A 615 22.52 -8.78 -0.28
C LEU A 615 21.35 -8.84 0.72
N PHE A 616 20.16 -8.53 0.24
CA PHE A 616 18.92 -8.58 1.02
C PHE A 616 17.84 -9.36 0.28
N GLN A 617 17.19 -10.30 0.97
CA GLN A 617 16.09 -11.08 0.42
C GLN A 617 14.76 -10.65 1.07
N PRO A 618 13.94 -9.84 0.37
CA PRO A 618 12.64 -9.40 0.88
C PRO A 618 11.64 -10.55 1.02
N THR A 619 10.72 -10.43 1.97
CA THR A 619 9.42 -11.11 1.92
C THR A 619 8.51 -10.46 0.86
N GLU A 620 7.39 -11.10 0.50
CA GLU A 620 6.42 -10.51 -0.43
C GLU A 620 5.87 -9.17 0.08
N GLU A 621 5.54 -9.08 1.37
CA GLU A 621 5.08 -7.85 2.01
C GLU A 621 6.16 -6.75 1.96
N GLU A 622 7.41 -7.10 2.24
CA GLU A 622 8.52 -6.15 2.20
C GLU A 622 8.81 -5.65 0.81
N LEU A 623 8.69 -6.52 -0.21
CA LEU A 623 8.88 -6.13 -1.59
C LEU A 623 7.91 -5.01 -1.99
N ALA A 624 6.65 -5.09 -1.56
CA ALA A 624 5.66 -4.03 -1.80
C ALA A 624 6.09 -2.69 -1.17
N LEU A 625 6.81 -2.71 -0.04
CA LEU A 625 7.27 -1.53 0.68
C LEU A 625 8.61 -0.95 0.19
N ILE A 626 9.50 -1.79 -0.33
CA ILE A 626 10.87 -1.39 -0.68
C ILE A 626 11.15 -1.41 -2.18
N ALA A 627 10.19 -1.83 -3.02
CA ALA A 627 10.37 -1.80 -4.48
C ALA A 627 10.67 -0.39 -5.01
N PRO A 628 11.42 -0.27 -6.12
CA PRO A 628 11.62 1.00 -6.81
C PRO A 628 10.30 1.75 -7.03
N LEU A 629 10.37 3.07 -6.91
CA LEU A 629 9.25 3.96 -7.22
C LEU A 629 9.14 4.07 -8.75
N GLY A 630 7.94 4.17 -9.30
CA GLY A 630 7.73 4.20 -10.76
C GLY A 630 8.47 5.37 -11.45
N GLU A 631 8.76 5.27 -12.74
CA GLU A 631 9.51 6.29 -13.50
C GLU A 631 8.85 7.70 -13.51
N GLY A 632 7.57 7.81 -13.18
CA GLY A 632 6.85 9.08 -12.97
C GLY A 632 6.95 9.67 -11.56
N GLU A 633 7.34 8.87 -10.56
CA GLU A 633 7.46 9.26 -9.16
C GLU A 633 8.86 9.81 -8.86
N SER A 634 9.93 9.20 -9.39
CA SER A 634 11.32 9.64 -9.16
C SER A 634 11.66 11.02 -9.77
N ALA A 635 10.84 11.55 -10.69
CA ALA A 635 11.19 12.69 -11.55
C ALA A 635 10.83 14.09 -11.02
N ARG A 636 10.25 14.25 -9.82
CA ARG A 636 9.88 15.59 -9.29
C ARG A 636 10.99 16.22 -8.44
N ALA A 637 12.17 16.41 -9.03
CA ALA A 637 13.08 17.45 -8.55
C ALA A 637 12.47 18.83 -8.91
N PRO A 638 12.66 19.90 -8.12
CA PRO A 638 12.13 21.20 -8.45
C PRO A 638 12.72 21.65 -9.80
N ALA A 639 11.84 21.82 -10.78
CA ALA A 639 12.19 22.29 -12.11
C ALA A 639 12.83 23.69 -12.02
N ARG A 640 14.16 23.73 -11.91
CA ARG A 640 14.93 24.92 -12.28
C ARG A 640 15.19 24.83 -13.77
N ALA A 641 14.67 25.84 -14.47
CA ALA A 641 14.79 26.05 -15.90
C ALA A 641 16.18 25.67 -16.44
N LEU A 642 16.27 24.52 -17.10
CA LEU A 642 17.36 24.19 -18.01
C LEU A 642 16.99 24.75 -19.37
N THR A 643 17.51 25.95 -19.65
CA THR A 643 17.60 26.48 -21.01
C THR A 643 18.39 25.47 -21.85
N PRO A 644 17.94 25.08 -23.05
CA PRO A 644 18.72 24.17 -23.88
C PRO A 644 19.99 24.88 -24.34
N ALA A 645 21.14 24.38 -23.93
CA ALA A 645 22.42 24.78 -24.47
C ALA A 645 22.47 24.38 -25.96
N LEU A 646 22.45 25.39 -26.82
CA LEU A 646 22.63 25.30 -28.26
C LEU A 646 23.86 24.48 -28.62
N SER A 647 23.68 23.58 -29.60
CA SER A 647 24.72 22.71 -30.13
C SER A 647 25.90 23.51 -30.70
N GLN A 648 27.11 22.96 -30.54
CA GLN A 648 28.39 23.52 -30.98
C GLN A 648 28.53 23.77 -32.50
N ARG A 649 27.47 23.56 -33.31
CA ARG A 649 27.48 23.76 -34.77
C ARG A 649 27.05 25.15 -35.25
N GLU A 650 26.53 26.01 -34.37
CA GLU A 650 26.07 27.37 -34.74
C GLU A 650 27.02 28.49 -34.27
N ARG A 651 28.27 28.17 -33.88
CA ARG A 651 29.31 29.19 -33.56
C ARG A 651 30.37 29.39 -34.65
N LEU A 652 30.14 28.86 -35.85
CA LEU A 652 31.02 29.04 -37.02
C LEU A 652 30.22 29.38 -38.28
N GLN A 653 29.38 30.41 -38.18
CA GLN A 653 28.98 31.38 -39.22
C GLN A 653 28.70 32.70 -38.49
#